data_AF-A0A946YBE7-F1
#
_entry.id   AF-A0A946YBE7-F1
#
_cell.length_a   1.000
_cell.length_b   1.000
_cell.length_c   1.000
_cell.angle_alpha   90.00
_cell.angle_beta   90.00
_cell.angle_gamma   90.00
#
_symmetry.space_group_name_H-M   'P 1'
#
loop_
_entity.id
_entity.type
_entity.pdbx_description
1 polymer ?
#
loop_
_entity_poly.entity_id
_entity_poly.type
_entity_poly.pdbx_seq_one_letter_code
_entity_poly.pdbx_strand_id
1 'polypeptide(L)'
;TAALRQVRARIPDLARPGLSIDGGVRGELSVMLAELGSSPLGKRFGGFVDRAITTGRCDLQLDIGIPLHGVNREVSVAGRISLRDNTLKLKNSEIALGAIRGLLTFDGDGIAGDDLQTIMNGRPATVRVWGEPGKPDTHIRLDGKLGLLDVILGKDSTLQRAASGDSDWQVQLTVRGAPARGEQGNVGLHITSTLAGTAIDLPAPFGKSAGSQRALSVTVDNAAATLQRATFNYGDHLQGILLLDTRGSTTHLQRGTLTLGGGSAVLGDAAGLLLNGRIDSLSLSEWQPWMSEPQSGPAVPLRLDLDVGELEVQNFMLNDLHLAAAAEGRAWRIKVSGESSRGDVDVIRAGRGVEKIVMNMERLALKRSSADKPPGKTQLTPADLPALQVTAGELVYNGANFGQLDLKAAAQANNRYRIERLAVSSDLLSLQLDASWHMTGRDHLSQVSLEISKGDMGSLLDVFGFEKVIKDGDLHATLQASWPAPLADFSPETIDGKLNVVIKDGQLLDIEPGASGRALGLLSIGKLPRRLTLDFSDFFGEGFNFERIAGNFVIDQGNAYTNDLEVDGPAARIDISGRVGLAKQDYDQLVTVTPYLESSLPLAGALAGGPAVGAGVIVAEKLLDGRLGLNKMASKQYTVIGPWDAPVVTRIEAESTTVADDAFDFDE
;
A
#
# COMPACT_ATOMS: atom_id res chain seq x y z
N THR A 1 -11.84 -60.10 -7.16
CA THR A 1 -12.77 -61.20 -7.51
C THR A 1 -14.08 -60.99 -6.79
N ALA A 2 -15.21 -61.46 -7.35
CA ALA A 2 -16.53 -61.38 -6.74
C ALA A 2 -17.10 -62.80 -6.60
N ALA A 3 -17.69 -63.13 -5.45
CA ALA A 3 -18.26 -64.44 -5.16
C ALA A 3 -19.75 -64.30 -4.85
N LEU A 4 -20.59 -65.03 -5.60
CA LEU A 4 -22.02 -65.15 -5.35
C LEU A 4 -22.30 -65.91 -4.06
N ARG A 5 -23.32 -65.49 -3.32
CA ARG A 5 -23.78 -66.11 -2.08
C ARG A 5 -25.30 -66.18 -2.09
N GLN A 6 -25.84 -67.36 -1.76
CA GLN A 6 -27.26 -67.54 -1.47
C GLN A 6 -28.21 -67.00 -2.55
N VAL A 7 -27.92 -67.29 -3.83
CA VAL A 7 -28.81 -66.92 -4.94
C VAL A 7 -30.04 -67.83 -4.92
N ARG A 8 -31.23 -67.25 -4.90
CA ARG A 8 -32.52 -67.94 -4.99
C ARG A 8 -33.34 -67.30 -6.09
N ALA A 9 -33.90 -68.12 -6.97
CA ALA A 9 -34.82 -67.69 -8.01
C ALA A 9 -36.17 -68.39 -7.80
N ARG A 10 -37.27 -67.64 -7.89
CA ARG A 10 -38.63 -68.16 -7.66
C ARG A 10 -39.64 -67.52 -8.61
N ILE A 11 -40.68 -68.27 -8.97
CA ILE A 11 -41.88 -67.75 -9.64
C ILE A 11 -43.04 -67.94 -8.66
N PRO A 12 -43.45 -66.89 -7.91
CA PRO A 12 -44.42 -67.04 -6.83
C PRO A 12 -45.83 -67.43 -7.29
N ASP A 13 -46.21 -67.00 -8.50
CA ASP A 13 -47.53 -67.25 -9.10
C ASP A 13 -47.35 -67.65 -10.56
N LEU A 14 -47.77 -68.87 -10.94
CA LEU A 14 -47.68 -69.37 -12.32
C LEU A 14 -48.80 -68.84 -13.23
N ALA A 15 -49.90 -68.33 -12.68
CA ALA A 15 -51.00 -67.73 -13.44
C ALA A 15 -50.68 -66.28 -13.86
N ARG A 16 -49.84 -65.59 -13.07
CA ARG A 16 -49.24 -64.28 -13.38
C ARG A 16 -47.72 -64.38 -13.21
N PRO A 17 -47.03 -65.07 -14.13
CA PRO A 17 -45.63 -65.42 -13.92
C PRO A 17 -44.76 -64.16 -13.81
N GLY A 18 -44.04 -64.07 -12.69
CA GLY A 18 -43.00 -63.08 -12.42
C GLY A 18 -41.83 -63.77 -11.72
N LEU A 19 -40.62 -63.60 -12.25
CA LEU A 19 -39.41 -64.19 -11.70
C LEU A 19 -38.81 -63.22 -10.66
N SER A 20 -38.69 -63.66 -9.40
CA SER A 20 -37.98 -62.96 -8.34
C SER A 20 -36.63 -63.64 -8.11
N ILE A 21 -35.56 -62.85 -8.10
CA ILE A 21 -34.18 -63.31 -7.88
C ILE A 21 -33.60 -62.54 -6.69
N ASP A 22 -33.34 -63.25 -5.60
CA ASP A 22 -32.66 -62.75 -4.42
C ASP A 22 -31.23 -63.29 -4.39
N GLY A 23 -30.21 -62.45 -4.19
CA GLY A 23 -28.83 -62.92 -4.15
C GLY A 23 -27.86 -61.97 -3.47
N GLY A 24 -26.79 -62.52 -2.88
CA GLY A 24 -25.68 -61.76 -2.31
C GLY A 24 -24.41 -61.87 -3.15
N VAL A 25 -23.58 -60.83 -3.14
CA VAL A 25 -22.24 -60.83 -3.76
C VAL A 25 -21.26 -60.25 -2.76
N ARG A 26 -20.14 -60.94 -2.51
CA ARG A 26 -19.01 -60.39 -1.76
C ARG A 26 -17.83 -60.23 -2.69
N GLY A 27 -17.21 -59.05 -2.74
CA GLY A 27 -16.09 -58.82 -3.64
C GLY A 27 -15.49 -57.42 -3.53
N GLU A 28 -14.58 -57.13 -4.45
CA GLU A 28 -13.99 -55.80 -4.62
C GLU A 28 -15.01 -54.84 -5.26
N LEU A 29 -15.12 -53.62 -4.73
CA LEU A 29 -16.04 -52.59 -5.23
C LEU A 29 -15.77 -52.22 -6.69
N SER A 30 -14.49 -52.21 -7.10
CA SER A 30 -14.10 -51.95 -8.49
C SER A 30 -14.69 -52.94 -9.48
N VAL A 31 -14.79 -54.21 -9.09
CA VAL A 31 -15.41 -55.25 -9.92
C VAL A 31 -16.92 -55.02 -10.02
N MET A 32 -17.60 -54.75 -8.90
CA MET A 32 -19.04 -54.48 -8.91
C MET A 32 -19.39 -53.22 -9.72
N LEU A 33 -18.55 -52.18 -9.64
CA LEU A 33 -18.72 -50.94 -10.39
C LEU A 33 -18.54 -51.14 -11.91
N ALA A 34 -17.59 -52.01 -12.30
CA ALA A 34 -17.42 -52.39 -13.71
C ALA A 34 -18.61 -53.17 -14.27
N GLU A 35 -19.19 -54.07 -13.47
CA GLU A 35 -20.42 -54.79 -13.83
C GLU A 35 -21.64 -53.86 -13.91
N LEU A 36 -21.75 -52.88 -13.01
CA LEU A 36 -22.80 -51.85 -13.06
C LEU A 36 -22.78 -51.12 -14.40
N GLY A 37 -21.60 -50.76 -14.90
CA GLY A 37 -21.41 -50.12 -16.20
C GLY A 37 -21.87 -50.96 -17.40
N SER A 38 -21.90 -52.30 -17.26
CA SER A 38 -22.34 -53.24 -18.30
C SER A 38 -23.82 -53.65 -18.17
N SER A 39 -24.49 -53.22 -17.09
CA SER A 39 -25.90 -53.54 -16.80
C SER A 39 -26.89 -52.52 -17.39
N PRO A 40 -28.21 -52.78 -17.38
CA PRO A 40 -29.23 -51.77 -17.74
C PRO A 40 -29.12 -50.47 -16.93
N LEU A 41 -28.65 -50.54 -15.67
CA LEU A 41 -28.39 -49.38 -14.81
C LEU A 41 -27.17 -48.56 -15.29
N GLY A 42 -26.30 -49.15 -16.11
CA GLY A 42 -25.15 -48.47 -16.74
C GLY A 42 -25.58 -47.30 -17.64
N LYS A 43 -26.80 -47.31 -18.18
CA LYS A 43 -27.36 -46.15 -18.90
C LYS A 43 -27.47 -44.90 -18.04
N ARG A 44 -27.63 -45.07 -16.72
CA ARG A 44 -27.77 -43.99 -15.74
C ARG A 44 -26.46 -43.63 -15.06
N PHE A 45 -25.62 -44.63 -14.77
CA PHE A 45 -24.41 -44.43 -13.97
C PHE A 45 -23.10 -44.53 -14.76
N GLY A 46 -23.14 -44.83 -16.07
CA GLY A 46 -21.95 -45.07 -16.89
C GLY A 46 -20.95 -43.91 -16.88
N GLY A 47 -21.41 -42.67 -17.01
CA GLY A 47 -20.54 -41.49 -16.96
C GLY A 47 -19.84 -41.27 -15.60
N PHE A 48 -20.38 -41.82 -14.49
CA PHE A 48 -19.70 -41.84 -13.20
C PHE A 48 -18.68 -42.99 -13.12
N VAL A 49 -19.08 -44.20 -13.54
CA VAL A 49 -18.21 -45.39 -13.58
C VAL A 49 -16.92 -45.12 -14.34
N ASP A 50 -17.00 -44.43 -15.49
CA ASP A 50 -15.83 -44.13 -16.32
C ASP A 50 -14.83 -43.17 -15.64
N ARG A 51 -15.26 -42.39 -14.64
CA ARG A 51 -14.44 -41.38 -13.95
C ARG A 51 -14.04 -41.78 -12.52
N ALA A 52 -14.68 -42.78 -11.94
CA ALA A 52 -14.41 -43.23 -10.59
C ALA A 52 -13.34 -44.33 -10.57
N ILE A 53 -12.33 -44.16 -9.73
CA ILE A 53 -11.37 -45.20 -9.36
C ILE A 53 -11.68 -45.61 -7.93
N THR A 54 -12.11 -46.85 -7.73
CA THR A 54 -12.49 -47.35 -6.41
C THR A 54 -11.66 -48.56 -5.99
N THR A 55 -11.45 -48.73 -4.69
CA THR A 55 -10.84 -49.94 -4.12
C THR A 55 -11.57 -50.37 -2.84
N GLY A 56 -11.27 -51.58 -2.36
CA GLY A 56 -11.79 -52.10 -1.10
C GLY A 56 -12.96 -53.06 -1.29
N ARG A 57 -13.25 -53.81 -0.23
CA ARG A 57 -14.26 -54.88 -0.25
C ARG A 57 -15.64 -54.34 0.11
N CYS A 58 -16.66 -54.90 -0.50
CA CYS A 58 -18.05 -54.63 -0.18
C CYS A 58 -18.91 -55.91 -0.21
N ASP A 59 -20.03 -55.84 0.48
CA ASP A 59 -21.08 -56.85 0.48
C ASP A 59 -22.32 -56.25 -0.20
N LEU A 60 -22.69 -56.80 -1.37
CA LEU A 60 -23.90 -56.43 -2.12
C LEU A 60 -24.99 -57.47 -1.86
N GLN A 61 -26.21 -57.01 -1.65
CA GLN A 61 -27.43 -57.81 -1.62
C GLN A 61 -28.38 -57.25 -2.68
N LEU A 62 -28.94 -58.11 -3.52
CA LEU A 62 -29.72 -57.73 -4.70
C LEU A 62 -31.05 -58.50 -4.71
N ASP A 63 -32.11 -57.79 -5.06
CA ASP A 63 -33.45 -58.30 -5.33
C ASP A 63 -33.86 -57.81 -6.74
N ILE A 64 -34.19 -58.75 -7.62
CA ILE A 64 -34.61 -58.48 -9.00
C ILE A 64 -35.98 -59.09 -9.22
N GLY A 65 -36.93 -58.27 -9.68
CA GLY A 65 -38.24 -58.71 -10.15
C GLY A 65 -38.36 -58.57 -11.66
N ILE A 66 -38.63 -59.67 -12.35
CA ILE A 66 -38.80 -59.72 -13.81
C ILE A 66 -40.23 -60.18 -14.12
N PRO A 67 -41.13 -59.30 -14.55
CA PRO A 67 -42.47 -59.70 -14.99
C PRO A 67 -42.38 -60.56 -16.27
N LEU A 68 -42.97 -61.75 -16.26
CA LEU A 68 -43.00 -62.66 -17.42
C LEU A 68 -44.36 -62.63 -18.14
N HIS A 69 -45.33 -61.84 -17.64
CA HIS A 69 -46.68 -61.69 -18.18
C HIS A 69 -47.14 -60.22 -18.06
N GLY A 70 -48.08 -59.79 -18.92
CA GLY A 70 -48.61 -58.43 -18.96
C GLY A 70 -47.98 -57.51 -20.03
N VAL A 71 -48.60 -56.33 -20.20
CA VAL A 71 -48.24 -55.32 -21.23
C VAL A 71 -47.05 -54.46 -20.80
N ASN A 72 -46.87 -54.25 -19.49
CA ASN A 72 -45.68 -53.58 -18.93
C ASN A 72 -44.72 -54.63 -18.35
N ARG A 73 -43.50 -54.71 -18.90
CA ARG A 73 -42.47 -55.73 -18.56
C ARG A 73 -41.22 -55.12 -17.92
N GLU A 74 -41.36 -53.99 -17.25
CA GLU A 74 -40.24 -53.34 -16.57
C GLU A 74 -39.65 -54.23 -15.48
N VAL A 75 -38.33 -54.39 -15.52
CA VAL A 75 -37.58 -55.14 -14.51
C VAL A 75 -37.35 -54.23 -13.30
N SER A 76 -37.85 -54.62 -12.14
CA SER A 76 -37.56 -53.93 -10.88
C SER A 76 -36.25 -54.44 -10.30
N VAL A 77 -35.38 -53.54 -9.88
CA VAL A 77 -34.12 -53.86 -9.19
C VAL A 77 -34.09 -53.08 -7.89
N ALA A 78 -33.74 -53.75 -6.80
CA ALA A 78 -33.43 -53.13 -5.51
C ALA A 78 -32.18 -53.78 -4.91
N GLY A 79 -31.34 -53.00 -4.23
CA GLY A 79 -30.11 -53.51 -3.67
C GLY A 79 -29.58 -52.74 -2.49
N ARG A 80 -28.72 -53.40 -1.72
CA ARG A 80 -28.02 -52.88 -0.56
C ARG A 80 -26.53 -53.19 -0.66
N ILE A 81 -25.67 -52.19 -0.53
CA ILE A 81 -24.22 -52.30 -0.58
C ILE A 81 -23.65 -51.84 0.75
N SER A 82 -23.04 -52.76 1.50
CA SER A 82 -22.25 -52.42 2.69
C SER A 82 -20.81 -52.14 2.29
N LEU A 83 -20.39 -50.89 2.46
CA LEU A 83 -19.02 -50.42 2.20
C LEU A 83 -18.15 -50.60 3.45
N ARG A 84 -16.94 -51.11 3.27
CA ARG A 84 -15.98 -51.39 4.35
C ARG A 84 -14.59 -50.92 3.94
N ASP A 85 -14.22 -49.75 4.42
CA ASP A 85 -12.92 -49.13 4.17
C ASP A 85 -12.61 -48.94 2.69
N ASN A 86 -13.65 -48.60 1.92
CA ASN A 86 -13.51 -48.36 0.50
C ASN A 86 -12.81 -47.03 0.22
N THR A 87 -12.22 -46.91 -0.96
CA THR A 87 -11.70 -45.62 -1.44
C THR A 87 -12.39 -45.22 -2.74
N LEU A 88 -12.47 -43.92 -2.99
CA LEU A 88 -12.94 -43.32 -4.22
C LEU A 88 -11.99 -42.19 -4.60
N LYS A 89 -11.46 -42.23 -5.82
CA LYS A 89 -10.73 -41.12 -6.44
C LYS A 89 -11.36 -40.79 -7.78
N LEU A 90 -11.58 -39.51 -8.05
CA LEU A 90 -12.06 -39.05 -9.36
C LEU A 90 -10.86 -38.84 -10.31
N LYS A 91 -10.97 -39.33 -11.54
CA LYS A 91 -9.98 -39.08 -12.59
C LYS A 91 -9.89 -37.58 -12.88
N ASN A 92 -8.67 -37.08 -13.11
CA ASN A 92 -8.38 -35.67 -13.42
C ASN A 92 -8.90 -34.67 -12.36
N SER A 93 -8.96 -35.10 -11.09
CA SER A 93 -9.36 -34.26 -9.96
C SER A 93 -8.55 -34.63 -8.72
N GLU A 94 -8.35 -33.64 -7.84
CA GLU A 94 -7.76 -33.84 -6.50
C GLU A 94 -8.76 -34.43 -5.49
N ILE A 95 -10.03 -34.60 -5.89
CA ILE A 95 -11.06 -35.18 -5.02
C ILE A 95 -10.78 -36.67 -4.79
N ALA A 96 -10.46 -37.00 -3.54
CA ALA A 96 -10.25 -38.35 -3.05
C ALA A 96 -10.89 -38.56 -1.68
N LEU A 97 -11.65 -39.64 -1.56
CA LEU A 97 -12.29 -40.10 -0.33
C LEU A 97 -11.68 -41.44 0.08
N GLY A 98 -11.20 -41.52 1.31
CA GLY A 98 -10.64 -42.71 1.93
C GLY A 98 -11.57 -43.29 2.98
N ALA A 99 -11.34 -44.56 3.34
CA ALA A 99 -12.02 -45.25 4.44
C ALA A 99 -13.55 -45.09 4.44
N ILE A 100 -14.18 -45.16 3.27
CA ILE A 100 -15.63 -45.04 3.11
C ILE A 100 -16.30 -46.24 3.78
N ARG A 101 -17.18 -45.97 4.75
CA ARG A 101 -17.92 -46.97 5.52
C ARG A 101 -19.39 -46.58 5.62
N GLY A 102 -20.27 -47.56 5.48
CA GLY A 102 -21.71 -47.35 5.65
C GLY A 102 -22.52 -48.21 4.70
N LEU A 103 -23.83 -47.93 4.66
CA LEU A 103 -24.79 -48.65 3.84
C LEU A 103 -25.30 -47.75 2.72
N LEU A 104 -25.09 -48.18 1.48
CA LEU A 104 -25.77 -47.63 0.32
C LEU A 104 -26.94 -48.54 -0.06
N THR A 105 -28.04 -47.93 -0.48
CA THR A 105 -29.20 -48.58 -1.05
C THR A 105 -29.43 -48.02 -2.44
N PHE A 106 -29.96 -48.83 -3.34
CA PHE A 106 -30.33 -48.36 -4.67
C PHE A 106 -31.52 -49.15 -5.20
N ASP A 107 -32.27 -48.54 -6.09
CA ASP A 107 -33.39 -49.15 -6.78
C ASP A 107 -33.53 -48.57 -8.21
N GLY A 108 -34.68 -48.77 -8.85
CA GLY A 108 -34.98 -48.17 -10.15
C GLY A 108 -35.03 -46.63 -10.12
N ASP A 109 -35.31 -46.04 -8.97
CA ASP A 109 -35.53 -44.60 -8.79
C ASP A 109 -34.26 -43.85 -8.39
N GLY A 110 -33.28 -44.49 -7.75
CA GLY A 110 -31.97 -43.88 -7.53
C GLY A 110 -31.05 -44.61 -6.55
N ILE A 111 -30.14 -43.84 -5.93
CA ILE A 111 -29.22 -44.30 -4.89
C ILE A 111 -29.48 -43.46 -3.64
N ALA A 112 -29.49 -44.10 -2.47
CA ALA A 112 -29.63 -43.45 -1.19
C ALA A 112 -28.68 -44.04 -0.15
N GLY A 113 -28.15 -43.20 0.73
CA GLY A 113 -27.35 -43.61 1.88
C GLY A 113 -27.20 -42.44 2.85
N ASP A 114 -27.50 -42.69 4.11
CA ASP A 114 -27.36 -41.73 5.18
C ASP A 114 -26.09 -42.05 6.00
N ASP A 115 -25.44 -41.00 6.51
CA ASP A 115 -24.29 -41.08 7.43
C ASP A 115 -23.11 -41.97 6.98
N LEU A 116 -22.76 -41.93 5.70
CA LEU A 116 -21.55 -42.61 5.20
C LEU A 116 -20.31 -41.93 5.77
N GLN A 117 -19.51 -42.64 6.56
CA GLN A 117 -18.28 -42.10 7.13
C GLN A 117 -17.14 -42.18 6.11
N THR A 118 -16.31 -41.14 6.04
CA THR A 118 -15.13 -41.12 5.15
C THR A 118 -14.02 -40.24 5.73
N ILE A 119 -12.85 -40.28 5.10
CA ILE A 119 -11.73 -39.39 5.34
C ILE A 119 -11.41 -38.65 4.04
N MET A 120 -11.41 -37.32 4.09
CA MET A 120 -11.04 -36.44 2.98
C MET A 120 -9.92 -35.51 3.44
N ASN A 121 -8.84 -35.39 2.68
CA ASN A 121 -7.65 -34.60 3.04
C ASN A 121 -7.12 -34.89 4.47
N GLY A 122 -7.15 -36.17 4.88
CA GLY A 122 -6.72 -36.60 6.20
C GLY A 122 -7.68 -36.27 7.36
N ARG A 123 -8.85 -35.70 7.08
CA ARG A 123 -9.85 -35.30 8.06
C ARG A 123 -11.13 -36.14 7.93
N PRO A 124 -11.83 -36.46 9.02
CA PRO A 124 -13.10 -37.18 8.96
C PRO A 124 -14.19 -36.30 8.34
N ALA A 125 -15.06 -36.92 7.54
CA ALA A 125 -16.24 -36.30 6.97
C ALA A 125 -17.40 -37.31 6.90
N THR A 126 -18.61 -36.78 6.80
CA THR A 126 -19.83 -37.56 6.59
C THR A 126 -20.40 -37.27 5.22
N VAL A 127 -20.85 -38.30 4.52
CA VAL A 127 -21.47 -38.21 3.20
C VAL A 127 -22.90 -38.72 3.26
N ARG A 128 -23.81 -37.94 2.69
CA ARG A 128 -25.20 -38.32 2.44
C ARG A 128 -25.46 -38.37 0.95
N VAL A 129 -26.15 -39.41 0.49
CA VAL A 129 -26.56 -39.58 -0.90
C VAL A 129 -28.07 -39.76 -0.93
N TRP A 130 -28.77 -39.07 -1.82
CA TRP A 130 -30.20 -39.27 -2.02
C TRP A 130 -30.63 -38.97 -3.45
N GLY A 131 -31.63 -39.70 -3.95
CA GLY A 131 -32.34 -39.38 -5.18
C GLY A 131 -33.64 -38.62 -4.89
N GLU A 132 -34.21 -37.99 -5.92
CA GLU A 132 -35.57 -37.46 -5.86
C GLU A 132 -36.56 -38.45 -6.51
N PRO A 133 -37.65 -38.85 -5.83
CA PRO A 133 -38.63 -39.77 -6.41
C PRO A 133 -39.18 -39.27 -7.75
N GLY A 134 -39.18 -40.13 -8.77
CA GLY A 134 -39.66 -39.80 -10.12
C GLY A 134 -38.76 -38.84 -10.92
N LYS A 135 -37.58 -38.48 -10.40
CA LYS A 135 -36.59 -37.66 -11.09
C LYS A 135 -35.27 -38.41 -11.23
N PRO A 136 -34.52 -38.16 -12.33
CA PRO A 136 -33.26 -38.86 -12.56
C PRO A 136 -32.11 -38.34 -11.68
N ASP A 137 -32.30 -37.21 -11.00
CA ASP A 137 -31.25 -36.49 -10.28
C ASP A 137 -30.77 -37.22 -9.02
N THR A 138 -29.47 -37.16 -8.78
CA THR A 138 -28.82 -37.69 -7.56
C THR A 138 -28.07 -36.58 -6.87
N HIS A 139 -28.30 -36.43 -5.57
CA HIS A 139 -27.65 -35.45 -4.72
C HIS A 139 -26.69 -36.15 -3.76
N ILE A 140 -25.50 -35.57 -3.62
CA ILE A 140 -24.46 -36.04 -2.71
C ILE A 140 -24.03 -34.84 -1.88
N ARG A 141 -24.16 -34.93 -0.56
CA ARG A 141 -23.66 -33.91 0.37
C ARG A 141 -22.53 -34.49 1.21
N LEU A 142 -21.46 -33.74 1.32
CA LEU A 142 -20.34 -34.02 2.22
C LEU A 142 -20.24 -32.89 3.23
N ASP A 143 -20.22 -33.25 4.51
CA ASP A 143 -20.09 -32.34 5.64
C ASP A 143 -18.85 -32.72 6.47
N GLY A 144 -18.05 -31.74 6.86
CA GLY A 144 -16.90 -32.00 7.72
C GLY A 144 -16.04 -30.78 8.00
N LYS A 145 -15.19 -30.90 9.03
CA LYS A 145 -14.17 -29.89 9.36
C LYS A 145 -12.90 -30.16 8.57
N LEU A 146 -12.69 -29.38 7.51
CA LEU A 146 -11.71 -29.65 6.44
C LEU A 146 -10.85 -28.41 6.14
N GLY A 147 -9.67 -28.63 5.58
CA GLY A 147 -8.93 -27.63 4.83
C GLY A 147 -9.15 -27.88 3.33
N LEU A 148 -10.06 -27.14 2.70
CA LEU A 148 -10.39 -27.31 1.27
C LEU A 148 -9.92 -26.16 0.37
N LEU A 149 -9.34 -25.09 0.93
CA LEU A 149 -8.88 -23.96 0.12
C LEU A 149 -7.72 -24.34 -0.82
N ASP A 150 -6.90 -25.32 -0.45
CA ASP A 150 -5.86 -25.90 -1.31
C ASP A 150 -6.44 -26.66 -2.50
N VAL A 151 -7.57 -27.33 -2.31
CA VAL A 151 -8.30 -28.03 -3.38
C VAL A 151 -9.03 -27.03 -4.29
N ILE A 152 -9.63 -25.98 -3.71
CA ILE A 152 -10.41 -24.96 -4.46
C ILE A 152 -9.48 -24.03 -5.25
N LEU A 153 -8.41 -23.53 -4.64
CA LEU A 153 -7.47 -22.59 -5.27
C LEU A 153 -6.41 -23.30 -6.13
N GLY A 154 -6.19 -24.60 -5.91
CA GLY A 154 -5.13 -25.38 -6.52
C GLY A 154 -3.83 -25.33 -5.71
N LYS A 155 -3.13 -26.47 -5.63
CA LYS A 155 -1.93 -26.65 -4.79
C LYS A 155 -0.75 -25.74 -5.16
N ASP A 156 -0.66 -25.32 -6.41
CA ASP A 156 0.43 -24.46 -6.90
C ASP A 156 0.07 -22.95 -6.88
N SER A 157 -1.11 -22.60 -6.35
CA SER A 157 -1.57 -21.22 -6.28
C SER A 157 -0.84 -20.44 -5.18
N THR A 158 -0.42 -19.22 -5.49
CA THR A 158 0.19 -18.30 -4.51
C THR A 158 -0.78 -17.96 -3.38
N LEU A 159 -2.08 -17.88 -3.69
CA LEU A 159 -3.15 -17.64 -2.72
C LEU A 159 -3.34 -18.81 -1.74
N GLN A 160 -2.95 -20.04 -2.11
CA GLN A 160 -3.02 -21.19 -1.20
C GLN A 160 -2.09 -20.98 0.00
N ARG A 161 -0.92 -20.38 -0.19
CA ARG A 161 0.03 -20.10 0.90
C ARG A 161 -0.48 -19.06 1.88
N ALA A 162 -1.41 -18.20 1.45
CA ALA A 162 -2.06 -17.23 2.32
C ALA A 162 -3.05 -17.88 3.31
N ALA A 163 -3.53 -19.08 3.02
CA ALA A 163 -4.61 -19.71 3.78
C ALA A 163 -4.09 -20.85 4.66
N SER A 164 -4.50 -20.88 5.93
CA SER A 164 -4.14 -21.95 6.86
C SER A 164 -5.26 -22.27 7.86
N GLY A 165 -5.32 -23.53 8.30
CA GLY A 165 -6.32 -24.01 9.25
C GLY A 165 -7.55 -24.65 8.59
N ASP A 166 -8.45 -25.19 9.43
CA ASP A 166 -9.64 -25.91 9.00
C ASP A 166 -10.90 -25.15 9.37
N SER A 167 -11.95 -25.32 8.57
CA SER A 167 -13.29 -24.79 8.82
C SER A 167 -14.35 -25.84 8.55
N ASP A 168 -15.58 -25.59 8.99
CA ASP A 168 -16.71 -26.45 8.66
C ASP A 168 -17.13 -26.21 7.21
N TRP A 169 -17.09 -27.26 6.39
CA TRP A 169 -17.46 -27.23 4.99
C TRP A 169 -18.68 -28.09 4.73
N GLN A 170 -19.54 -27.58 3.87
CA GLN A 170 -20.61 -28.33 3.23
C GLN A 170 -20.37 -28.31 1.72
N VAL A 171 -20.24 -29.49 1.12
CA VAL A 171 -20.03 -29.69 -0.32
C VAL A 171 -21.20 -30.49 -0.85
N GLN A 172 -22.01 -29.88 -1.72
CA GLN A 172 -23.15 -30.51 -2.36
C GLN A 172 -22.89 -30.67 -3.86
N LEU A 173 -22.93 -31.92 -4.33
CA LEU A 173 -22.86 -32.30 -5.72
C LEU A 173 -24.26 -32.74 -6.18
N THR A 174 -24.72 -32.19 -7.29
CA THR A 174 -25.98 -32.58 -7.92
C THR A 174 -25.69 -33.12 -9.30
N VAL A 175 -25.88 -34.41 -9.49
CA VAL A 175 -25.78 -35.07 -10.79
C VAL A 175 -27.17 -35.01 -11.42
N ARG A 176 -27.36 -34.12 -12.40
CA ARG A 176 -28.62 -33.94 -13.11
C ARG A 176 -28.72 -34.93 -14.26
N GLY A 177 -29.82 -35.68 -14.30
CA GLY A 177 -30.06 -36.67 -15.35
C GLY A 177 -29.18 -37.93 -15.30
N ALA A 178 -29.41 -38.78 -16.28
CA ALA A 178 -28.72 -40.02 -16.56
C ALA A 178 -27.88 -39.84 -17.83
N PRO A 179 -26.66 -39.26 -17.76
CA PRO A 179 -25.88 -39.00 -18.97
C PRO A 179 -25.61 -40.32 -19.70
N ALA A 180 -25.91 -40.34 -21.00
CA ALA A 180 -25.59 -41.50 -21.82
C ALA A 180 -24.08 -41.74 -21.78
N ARG A 181 -23.67 -43.00 -21.99
CA ARG A 181 -22.24 -43.37 -22.00
C ARG A 181 -21.49 -42.53 -23.04
N GLY A 182 -20.52 -41.73 -22.60
CA GLY A 182 -19.76 -40.81 -23.44
C GLY A 182 -20.21 -39.35 -23.40
N GLU A 183 -21.34 -39.01 -22.77
CA GLU A 183 -21.76 -37.63 -22.55
C GLU A 183 -21.18 -37.07 -21.24
N GLN A 184 -20.83 -35.78 -21.24
CA GLN A 184 -20.55 -35.08 -19.99
C GLN A 184 -21.88 -34.83 -19.27
N GLY A 185 -22.09 -35.54 -18.15
CA GLY A 185 -23.26 -35.33 -17.31
C GLY A 185 -23.34 -33.91 -16.79
N ASN A 186 -24.57 -33.40 -16.67
CA ASN A 186 -24.80 -32.08 -16.11
C ASN A 186 -24.64 -32.15 -14.59
N VAL A 187 -23.44 -31.82 -14.11
CA VAL A 187 -23.09 -31.78 -12.70
C VAL A 187 -23.14 -30.33 -12.20
N GLY A 188 -23.92 -30.09 -11.16
CA GLY A 188 -23.86 -28.87 -10.34
C GLY A 188 -23.06 -29.13 -9.06
N LEU A 189 -22.27 -28.16 -8.62
CA LEU A 189 -21.47 -28.19 -7.41
C LEU A 189 -21.76 -26.94 -6.60
N HIS A 190 -22.05 -27.08 -5.31
CA HIS A 190 -22.24 -25.99 -4.37
C HIS A 190 -21.40 -26.24 -3.12
N ILE A 191 -20.51 -25.32 -2.77
CA ILE A 191 -19.59 -25.43 -1.65
C ILE A 191 -19.83 -24.22 -0.75
N THR A 192 -19.98 -24.44 0.55
CA THR A 192 -20.13 -23.37 1.54
C THR A 192 -19.27 -23.59 2.77
N SER A 193 -18.74 -22.51 3.34
CA SER A 193 -18.04 -22.49 4.64
C SER A 193 -18.15 -21.10 5.28
N THR A 194 -18.16 -21.03 6.62
CA THR A 194 -18.05 -19.75 7.35
C THR A 194 -16.60 -19.27 7.47
N LEU A 195 -15.63 -20.12 7.07
CA LEU A 195 -14.20 -19.95 7.26
C LEU A 195 -13.79 -19.69 8.72
N ALA A 196 -14.63 -20.04 9.68
CA ALA A 196 -14.30 -20.04 11.10
C ALA A 196 -13.20 -21.09 11.35
N GLY A 197 -12.10 -20.69 11.99
CA GLY A 197 -10.92 -21.56 12.20
C GLY A 197 -9.88 -21.53 11.08
N THR A 198 -10.16 -20.87 9.95
CA THR A 198 -9.20 -20.66 8.85
C THR A 198 -8.65 -19.22 8.90
N ALA A 199 -7.33 -19.05 8.92
CA ALA A 199 -6.68 -17.74 8.74
C ALA A 199 -6.39 -17.48 7.26
N ILE A 200 -6.51 -16.21 6.84
CA ILE A 200 -6.14 -15.74 5.50
C ILE A 200 -5.21 -14.54 5.67
N ASP A 201 -3.95 -14.76 5.37
CA ASP A 201 -2.84 -13.80 5.48
C ASP A 201 -2.68 -13.03 4.16
N LEU A 202 -3.68 -12.22 3.84
CA LEU A 202 -3.65 -11.26 2.74
C LEU A 202 -3.69 -9.84 3.33
N PRO A 203 -3.12 -8.83 2.64
CA PRO A 203 -3.29 -7.44 3.04
C PRO A 203 -4.76 -7.03 3.10
N ALA A 204 -5.03 -5.92 3.80
CA ALA A 204 -6.37 -5.35 3.83
C ALA A 204 -6.87 -5.06 2.39
N PRO A 205 -8.17 -5.26 2.11
CA PRO A 205 -9.24 -5.67 3.02
C PRO A 205 -9.50 -7.20 3.09
N PHE A 206 -8.71 -8.03 2.41
CA PHE A 206 -9.05 -9.46 2.21
C PHE A 206 -8.51 -10.39 3.31
N GLY A 207 -7.53 -9.95 4.09
CA GLY A 207 -7.04 -10.69 5.25
C GLY A 207 -8.12 -10.99 6.28
N LYS A 208 -7.96 -12.09 7.01
CA LYS A 208 -8.77 -12.42 8.20
C LYS A 208 -8.01 -13.34 9.16
N SER A 209 -8.21 -13.15 10.46
CA SER A 209 -7.68 -14.07 11.48
C SER A 209 -8.52 -15.35 11.57
N ALA A 210 -7.98 -16.43 12.15
CA ALA A 210 -8.72 -17.68 12.35
C ALA A 210 -9.97 -17.54 13.25
N GLY A 211 -9.99 -16.55 14.16
CA GLY A 211 -11.12 -16.29 15.07
C GLY A 211 -12.27 -15.52 14.42
N SER A 212 -12.03 -14.85 13.30
CA SER A 212 -13.07 -14.13 12.56
C SER A 212 -13.78 -15.05 11.56
N GLN A 213 -15.03 -14.75 11.23
CA GLN A 213 -15.78 -15.49 10.21
C GLN A 213 -15.91 -14.66 8.94
N ARG A 214 -15.88 -15.34 7.79
CA ARG A 214 -16.18 -14.72 6.50
C ARG A 214 -16.76 -15.79 5.60
N ALA A 215 -18.06 -15.68 5.33
CA ALA A 215 -18.77 -16.69 4.56
C ALA A 215 -18.18 -16.82 3.15
N LEU A 216 -17.84 -18.04 2.75
CA LEU A 216 -17.44 -18.40 1.41
C LEU A 216 -18.53 -19.30 0.82
N SER A 217 -19.01 -18.95 -0.36
CA SER A 217 -19.84 -19.85 -1.17
C SER A 217 -19.30 -19.91 -2.59
N VAL A 218 -19.28 -21.11 -3.17
CA VAL A 218 -18.83 -21.37 -4.54
C VAL A 218 -19.87 -22.25 -5.20
N THR A 219 -20.36 -21.86 -6.37
CA THR A 219 -21.30 -22.64 -7.17
C THR A 219 -20.74 -22.83 -8.57
N VAL A 220 -20.64 -24.07 -9.04
CA VAL A 220 -20.22 -24.42 -10.40
C VAL A 220 -21.33 -25.19 -11.09
N ASP A 221 -21.76 -24.71 -12.24
CA ASP A 221 -22.77 -25.34 -13.09
C ASP A 221 -22.30 -25.41 -14.54
N ASN A 222 -22.92 -26.27 -15.35
CA ASN A 222 -22.66 -26.30 -16.79
C ASN A 222 -23.53 -25.23 -17.47
N ALA A 223 -22.89 -24.25 -18.10
CA ALA A 223 -23.54 -23.24 -18.93
C ALA A 223 -23.84 -23.77 -20.34
N ALA A 224 -22.99 -24.67 -20.84
CA ALA A 224 -23.17 -25.42 -22.08
C ALA A 224 -22.40 -26.75 -21.99
N ALA A 225 -22.47 -27.59 -23.03
CA ALA A 225 -21.82 -28.90 -23.05
C ALA A 225 -20.31 -28.87 -22.75
N THR A 226 -19.62 -27.77 -23.07
CA THR A 226 -18.19 -27.59 -22.83
C THR A 226 -17.87 -26.27 -22.12
N LEU A 227 -18.86 -25.65 -21.48
CA LEU A 227 -18.70 -24.40 -20.75
C LEU A 227 -19.22 -24.56 -19.33
N GLN A 228 -18.39 -24.23 -18.36
CA GLN A 228 -18.76 -24.18 -16.95
C GLN A 228 -18.86 -22.74 -16.48
N ARG A 229 -19.88 -22.45 -15.68
CA ARG A 229 -20.04 -21.19 -14.97
C ARG A 229 -19.72 -21.42 -13.50
N ALA A 230 -18.67 -20.79 -13.01
CA ALA A 230 -18.34 -20.74 -11.59
C ALA A 230 -18.73 -19.38 -11.02
N THR A 231 -19.48 -19.36 -9.93
CA THR A 231 -19.79 -18.15 -9.16
C THR A 231 -19.26 -18.32 -7.75
N PHE A 232 -18.76 -17.27 -7.13
CA PHE A 232 -18.32 -17.34 -5.74
C PHE A 232 -18.48 -16.01 -5.02
N ASN A 233 -18.55 -16.06 -3.69
CA ASN A 233 -18.53 -14.88 -2.83
C ASN A 233 -17.64 -15.14 -1.60
N TYR A 234 -16.94 -14.10 -1.15
CA TYR A 234 -16.09 -14.09 0.04
C TYR A 234 -16.50 -12.92 0.93
N GLY A 235 -17.45 -13.20 1.84
CA GLY A 235 -18.22 -12.19 2.56
C GLY A 235 -18.85 -11.20 1.59
N ASP A 236 -18.82 -9.93 2.00
CA ASP A 236 -19.23 -8.79 1.17
C ASP A 236 -18.03 -8.13 0.48
N HIS A 237 -16.82 -8.71 0.57
CA HIS A 237 -15.61 -8.08 0.05
C HIS A 237 -15.37 -8.40 -1.42
N LEU A 238 -15.77 -9.58 -1.88
CA LEU A 238 -15.51 -10.07 -3.24
C LEU A 238 -16.61 -11.01 -3.68
N GLN A 239 -17.18 -10.74 -4.86
CA GLN A 239 -17.99 -11.69 -5.61
C GLN A 239 -17.35 -11.94 -6.98
N GLY A 240 -17.46 -13.16 -7.49
CA GLY A 240 -16.92 -13.52 -8.80
C GLY A 240 -17.90 -14.33 -9.63
N ILE A 241 -17.82 -14.14 -10.94
CA ILE A 241 -18.44 -15.00 -11.95
C ILE A 241 -17.43 -15.29 -13.05
N LEU A 242 -17.18 -16.57 -13.33
CA LEU A 242 -16.21 -17.05 -14.31
C LEU A 242 -16.92 -17.97 -15.30
N LEU A 243 -16.64 -17.80 -16.57
CA LEU A 243 -17.02 -18.70 -17.66
C LEU A 243 -15.78 -19.42 -18.17
N LEU A 244 -15.75 -20.73 -17.94
CA LEU A 244 -14.62 -21.60 -18.14
C LEU A 244 -14.87 -22.54 -19.32
N ASP A 245 -13.94 -22.61 -20.25
CA ASP A 245 -13.91 -23.60 -21.33
C ASP A 245 -13.27 -24.88 -20.85
N THR A 246 -14.01 -25.99 -20.95
CA THR A 246 -13.56 -27.32 -20.53
C THR A 246 -13.20 -28.21 -21.70
N ARG A 247 -13.05 -27.65 -22.93
CA ARG A 247 -12.57 -28.40 -24.10
C ARG A 247 -11.08 -28.71 -23.95
N GLY A 248 -10.75 -29.96 -23.63
CA GLY A 248 -9.39 -30.47 -23.59
C GLY A 248 -9.01 -31.03 -22.21
N SER A 249 -7.71 -31.18 -21.98
CA SER A 249 -7.16 -31.67 -20.70
C SER A 249 -7.03 -30.57 -19.64
N THR A 250 -7.10 -29.30 -20.03
CA THR A 250 -6.98 -28.13 -19.15
C THR A 250 -8.17 -27.20 -19.30
N THR A 251 -8.63 -26.63 -18.18
CA THR A 251 -9.71 -25.66 -18.17
C THR A 251 -9.17 -24.26 -18.43
N HIS A 252 -9.76 -23.51 -19.36
CA HIS A 252 -9.32 -22.16 -19.73
C HIS A 252 -10.38 -21.12 -19.40
N LEU A 253 -9.98 -19.99 -18.82
CA LEU A 253 -10.89 -18.87 -18.58
C LEU A 253 -11.22 -18.18 -19.92
N GLN A 254 -12.49 -18.15 -20.31
CA GLN A 254 -12.94 -17.33 -21.44
C GLN A 254 -13.22 -15.90 -21.00
N ARG A 255 -14.06 -15.76 -19.97
CA ARG A 255 -14.56 -14.48 -19.46
C ARG A 255 -14.72 -14.58 -17.95
N GLY A 256 -14.41 -13.51 -17.23
CA GLY A 256 -14.64 -13.45 -15.81
C GLY A 256 -14.82 -12.03 -15.32
N THR A 257 -15.61 -11.88 -14.27
CA THR A 257 -15.80 -10.63 -13.55
C THR A 257 -15.64 -10.88 -12.06
N LEU A 258 -14.80 -10.10 -11.42
CA LEU A 258 -14.60 -10.03 -9.98
C LEU A 258 -15.06 -8.65 -9.52
N THR A 259 -15.99 -8.58 -8.57
CA THR A 259 -16.57 -7.34 -8.07
C THR A 259 -16.28 -7.20 -6.58
N LEU A 260 -15.70 -6.06 -6.20
CA LEU A 260 -15.30 -5.70 -4.85
C LEU A 260 -16.32 -4.78 -4.17
N GLY A 261 -16.39 -4.85 -2.84
CA GLY A 261 -17.17 -3.91 -2.02
C GLY A 261 -18.69 -4.14 -2.06
N GLY A 262 -19.13 -5.41 -2.08
CA GLY A 262 -20.54 -5.80 -1.93
C GLY A 262 -21.40 -5.71 -3.19
N GLY A 263 -20.81 -5.30 -4.32
CA GLY A 263 -21.48 -5.26 -5.62
C GLY A 263 -21.75 -6.67 -6.19
N SER A 264 -22.75 -6.76 -7.08
CA SER A 264 -23.05 -8.01 -7.78
C SER A 264 -22.19 -8.20 -9.02
N ALA A 265 -21.48 -9.33 -9.12
CA ALA A 265 -20.65 -9.65 -10.29
C ALA A 265 -21.52 -10.05 -11.49
N VAL A 266 -21.41 -9.29 -12.57
CA VAL A 266 -22.12 -9.54 -13.85
C VAL A 266 -21.09 -9.86 -14.93
N LEU A 267 -21.30 -10.97 -15.63
CA LEU A 267 -20.39 -11.42 -16.68
C LEU A 267 -20.51 -10.50 -17.91
N GLY A 268 -19.41 -9.84 -18.29
CA GLY A 268 -19.33 -9.04 -19.50
C GLY A 268 -19.12 -9.87 -20.79
N ASP A 269 -19.08 -9.18 -21.94
CA ASP A 269 -18.89 -9.81 -23.25
C ASP A 269 -17.43 -9.95 -23.67
N ALA A 270 -16.54 -9.12 -23.12
CA ALA A 270 -15.13 -9.16 -23.48
C ALA A 270 -14.41 -10.38 -22.86
N ALA A 271 -13.47 -10.94 -23.63
CA ALA A 271 -12.58 -11.99 -23.14
C ALA A 271 -11.66 -11.48 -22.01
N GLY A 272 -11.25 -12.40 -21.14
CA GLY A 272 -10.37 -12.12 -20.02
C GLY A 272 -11.10 -11.86 -18.70
N LEU A 273 -10.39 -11.25 -17.76
CA LEU A 273 -10.84 -10.97 -16.39
C LEU A 273 -11.04 -9.46 -16.21
N LEU A 274 -12.21 -9.07 -15.73
CA LEU A 274 -12.49 -7.72 -15.25
C LEU A 274 -12.53 -7.74 -13.72
N LEU A 275 -11.71 -6.92 -13.06
CA LEU A 275 -11.82 -6.63 -11.64
C LEU A 275 -12.43 -5.24 -11.48
N ASN A 276 -13.58 -5.14 -10.83
CA ASN A 276 -14.27 -3.88 -10.63
C ASN A 276 -14.82 -3.70 -9.22
N GLY A 277 -15.39 -2.53 -8.93
CA GLY A 277 -16.09 -2.23 -7.68
C GLY A 277 -15.35 -1.25 -6.79
N ARG A 278 -15.68 -1.26 -5.49
CA ARG A 278 -15.17 -0.28 -4.52
C ARG A 278 -14.24 -0.91 -3.50
N ILE A 279 -13.16 -0.20 -3.18
CA ILE A 279 -12.24 -0.51 -2.08
C ILE A 279 -12.13 0.74 -1.21
N ASP A 280 -12.35 0.60 0.09
CA ASP A 280 -12.28 1.76 0.99
C ASP A 280 -10.83 2.22 1.21
N SER A 281 -9.90 1.29 1.42
CA SER A 281 -8.47 1.59 1.51
C SER A 281 -7.59 0.54 0.82
N LEU A 282 -6.55 1.00 0.12
CA LEU A 282 -5.60 0.17 -0.60
C LEU A 282 -4.17 0.66 -0.38
N SER A 283 -3.32 -0.16 0.23
CA SER A 283 -1.89 0.13 0.38
C SER A 283 -1.05 -0.62 -0.64
N LEU A 284 -0.50 0.08 -1.62
CA LEU A 284 0.31 -0.56 -2.67
C LEU A 284 1.60 -1.18 -2.11
N SER A 285 2.14 -0.63 -1.02
CA SER A 285 3.34 -1.17 -0.37
C SER A 285 3.06 -2.53 0.28
N GLU A 286 1.88 -2.72 0.87
CA GLU A 286 1.46 -4.01 1.45
C GLU A 286 1.15 -5.06 0.37
N TRP A 287 0.63 -4.63 -0.79
CA TRP A 287 0.33 -5.52 -1.92
C TRP A 287 1.53 -5.84 -2.82
N GLN A 288 2.61 -5.04 -2.75
CA GLN A 288 3.80 -5.21 -3.60
C GLN A 288 4.39 -6.63 -3.62
N PRO A 289 4.51 -7.36 -2.49
CA PRO A 289 5.02 -8.73 -2.48
C PRO A 289 4.15 -9.67 -3.33
N TRP A 290 2.82 -9.51 -3.27
CA TRP A 290 1.85 -10.35 -4.00
C TRP A 290 1.80 -10.05 -5.50
N MET A 291 2.07 -8.81 -5.88
CA MET A 291 2.11 -8.39 -7.29
C MET A 291 3.40 -8.79 -8.02
N SER A 292 4.47 -9.08 -7.27
CA SER A 292 5.80 -9.39 -7.80
C SER A 292 6.04 -10.89 -8.03
N GLU A 293 5.08 -11.74 -7.63
CA GLU A 293 5.22 -13.19 -7.77
C GLU A 293 5.00 -13.67 -9.22
N PRO A 294 5.79 -14.65 -9.70
CA PRO A 294 5.62 -15.19 -11.04
C PRO A 294 4.25 -15.87 -11.17
N GLN A 295 3.44 -15.38 -12.11
CA GLN A 295 2.19 -16.00 -12.50
C GLN A 295 2.51 -17.31 -13.25
N SER A 296 2.23 -18.45 -12.61
CA SER A 296 2.28 -19.77 -13.26
C SER A 296 0.97 -19.98 -14.02
N GLY A 297 0.98 -19.81 -15.34
CA GLY A 297 -0.19 -20.10 -16.18
C GLY A 297 -0.24 -19.25 -17.47
N PRO A 298 -1.17 -19.57 -18.40
CA PRO A 298 -1.40 -18.72 -19.56
C PRO A 298 -1.87 -17.32 -19.14
N ALA A 299 -1.28 -16.28 -19.72
CA ALA A 299 -1.64 -14.90 -19.41
C ALA A 299 -3.09 -14.62 -19.83
N VAL A 300 -3.96 -14.38 -18.84
CA VAL A 300 -5.34 -13.92 -19.07
C VAL A 300 -5.31 -12.40 -19.18
N PRO A 301 -5.93 -11.78 -20.22
CA PRO A 301 -6.10 -10.34 -20.27
C PRO A 301 -6.83 -9.84 -19.00
N LEU A 302 -6.22 -8.90 -18.27
CA LEU A 302 -6.78 -8.34 -17.04
C LEU A 302 -7.11 -6.85 -17.27
N ARG A 303 -8.31 -6.46 -16.86
CA ARG A 303 -8.78 -5.08 -16.81
C ARG A 303 -9.23 -4.73 -15.39
N LEU A 304 -8.95 -3.52 -14.95
CA LEU A 304 -9.31 -2.98 -13.64
C LEU A 304 -10.22 -1.77 -13.84
N ASP A 305 -11.25 -1.65 -13.00
CA ASP A 305 -12.19 -0.52 -12.96
C ASP A 305 -12.64 -0.32 -11.50
N LEU A 306 -11.85 0.44 -10.74
CA LEU A 306 -11.93 0.48 -9.28
C LEU A 306 -12.17 1.88 -8.76
N ASP A 307 -13.15 2.02 -7.87
CA ASP A 307 -13.29 3.18 -7.00
C ASP A 307 -12.51 2.92 -5.70
N VAL A 308 -11.53 3.76 -5.41
CA VAL A 308 -10.64 3.65 -4.25
C VAL A 308 -10.84 4.88 -3.36
N GLY A 309 -11.35 4.65 -2.14
CA GLY A 309 -11.54 5.72 -1.16
C GLY A 309 -10.22 6.34 -0.72
N GLU A 310 -9.26 5.49 -0.33
CA GLU A 310 -7.92 5.89 0.08
C GLU A 310 -6.86 4.97 -0.56
N LEU A 311 -5.96 5.56 -1.33
CA LEU A 311 -4.82 4.89 -1.93
C LEU A 311 -3.54 5.35 -1.24
N GLU A 312 -2.86 4.44 -0.56
CA GLU A 312 -1.52 4.67 -0.01
C GLU A 312 -0.47 4.18 -1.02
N VAL A 313 0.34 5.11 -1.51
CA VAL A 313 1.49 4.83 -2.36
C VAL A 313 2.75 5.28 -1.62
N GLN A 314 3.55 4.30 -1.18
CA GLN A 314 4.69 4.52 -0.28
C GLN A 314 4.22 5.25 0.99
N ASN A 315 4.54 6.54 1.13
CA ASN A 315 4.18 7.38 2.27
C ASN A 315 3.20 8.51 1.89
N PHE A 316 2.57 8.42 0.72
CA PHE A 316 1.60 9.40 0.23
C PHE A 316 0.20 8.81 0.19
N MET A 317 -0.77 9.62 0.61
CA MET A 317 -2.19 9.29 0.55
C MET A 317 -2.85 10.07 -0.57
N LEU A 318 -3.61 9.36 -1.40
CA LEU A 318 -4.49 9.92 -2.42
C LEU A 318 -5.91 9.45 -2.14
N ASN A 319 -6.89 10.34 -2.26
CA ASN A 319 -8.26 10.07 -1.85
C ASN A 319 -9.22 10.17 -3.01
N ASP A 320 -10.31 9.40 -2.93
CA ASP A 320 -11.45 9.45 -3.83
C ASP A 320 -11.03 9.35 -5.31
N LEU A 321 -10.40 8.22 -5.64
CA LEU A 321 -9.87 7.94 -6.96
C LEU A 321 -10.69 6.88 -7.67
N HIS A 322 -11.00 7.14 -8.94
CA HIS A 322 -11.39 6.13 -9.89
C HIS A 322 -10.17 5.70 -10.71
N LEU A 323 -9.88 4.40 -10.74
CA LEU A 323 -8.75 3.79 -11.43
C LEU A 323 -9.23 2.83 -12.51
N ALA A 324 -8.99 3.18 -13.77
CA ALA A 324 -9.24 2.29 -14.90
C ALA A 324 -7.91 1.82 -15.48
N ALA A 325 -7.65 0.51 -15.51
CA ALA A 325 -6.36 -0.02 -15.97
C ALA A 325 -6.51 -1.23 -16.90
N ALA A 326 -5.59 -1.36 -17.85
CA ALA A 326 -5.49 -2.53 -18.73
C ALA A 326 -4.04 -2.83 -19.10
N ALA A 327 -3.74 -4.12 -19.28
CA ALA A 327 -2.46 -4.56 -19.82
C ALA A 327 -2.45 -4.45 -21.36
N GLU A 328 -1.43 -3.77 -21.90
CA GLU A 328 -1.14 -3.63 -23.33
C GLU A 328 0.31 -4.09 -23.59
N GLY A 329 0.47 -5.35 -23.99
CA GLY A 329 1.78 -5.98 -24.15
C GLY A 329 2.54 -6.05 -22.82
N ARG A 330 3.64 -5.29 -22.68
CA ARG A 330 4.46 -5.20 -21.46
C ARG A 330 4.07 -4.04 -20.54
N ALA A 331 3.14 -3.19 -20.97
CA ALA A 331 2.75 -1.98 -20.26
C ALA A 331 1.38 -2.16 -19.60
N TRP A 332 1.23 -1.59 -18.42
CA TRP A 332 -0.06 -1.33 -17.81
C TRP A 332 -0.38 0.14 -18.01
N ARG A 333 -1.46 0.44 -18.74
CA ARG A 333 -1.97 1.81 -18.86
C ARG A 333 -3.04 1.99 -17.81
N ILE A 334 -2.87 2.99 -16.95
CA ILE A 334 -3.74 3.30 -15.81
C ILE A 334 -4.22 4.73 -15.98
N LYS A 335 -5.54 4.92 -16.10
CA LYS A 335 -6.18 6.22 -16.03
C LYS A 335 -6.59 6.49 -14.59
N VAL A 336 -6.16 7.62 -14.05
CA VAL A 336 -6.49 8.09 -12.71
C VAL A 336 -7.47 9.25 -12.83
N SER A 337 -8.60 9.17 -12.14
CA SER A 337 -9.63 10.21 -12.16
C SER A 337 -10.20 10.43 -10.76
N GLY A 338 -9.88 11.57 -10.16
CA GLY A 338 -10.41 11.97 -8.86
C GLY A 338 -10.21 13.47 -8.61
N GLU A 339 -10.57 13.92 -7.41
CA GLU A 339 -10.30 15.30 -6.97
C GLU A 339 -8.85 15.47 -6.55
N SER A 340 -8.27 14.48 -5.85
CA SER A 340 -6.88 14.55 -5.43
C SER A 340 -5.91 14.32 -6.59
N SER A 341 -6.26 13.52 -7.59
CA SER A 341 -5.35 13.25 -8.72
C SER A 341 -6.08 12.93 -10.02
N ARG A 342 -5.51 13.38 -11.14
CA ARG A 342 -6.05 13.18 -12.48
C ARG A 342 -4.94 13.09 -13.51
N GLY A 343 -5.00 12.08 -14.37
CA GLY A 343 -4.05 11.89 -15.47
C GLY A 343 -3.88 10.43 -15.86
N ASP A 344 -2.79 10.15 -16.55
CA ASP A 344 -2.46 8.83 -17.07
C ASP A 344 -1.11 8.35 -16.52
N VAL A 345 -1.05 7.07 -16.15
CA VAL A 345 0.14 6.40 -15.63
C VAL A 345 0.40 5.13 -16.44
N ASP A 346 1.57 5.06 -17.07
CA ASP A 346 2.05 3.87 -17.76
C ASP A 346 3.11 3.16 -16.90
N VAL A 347 2.86 1.92 -16.52
CA VAL A 347 3.80 1.05 -15.79
C VAL A 347 4.34 -0.01 -16.73
N ILE A 348 5.58 0.14 -17.14
CA ILE A 348 6.28 -0.72 -18.10
C ILE A 348 7.07 -1.77 -17.33
N ARG A 349 6.83 -3.05 -17.63
CA ARG A 349 7.49 -4.17 -16.96
C ARG A 349 8.63 -4.76 -17.78
N ALA A 350 9.65 -5.25 -17.07
CA ALA A 350 10.71 -6.10 -17.61
C ALA A 350 10.89 -7.33 -16.70
N GLY A 351 10.67 -8.52 -17.24
CA GLY A 351 10.69 -9.74 -16.45
C GLY A 351 9.66 -9.69 -15.30
N ARG A 352 10.15 -9.70 -14.06
CA ARG A 352 9.32 -9.68 -12.83
C ARG A 352 9.18 -8.29 -12.19
N GLY A 353 9.94 -7.30 -12.66
CA GLY A 353 10.00 -5.97 -12.05
C GLY A 353 9.33 -4.88 -12.90
N VAL A 354 9.28 -3.69 -12.32
CA VAL A 354 8.93 -2.46 -13.03
C VAL A 354 10.20 -1.86 -13.61
N GLU A 355 10.25 -1.70 -14.93
CA GLU A 355 11.37 -1.08 -15.64
C GLU A 355 11.25 0.45 -15.64
N LYS A 356 10.06 0.94 -15.97
CA LYS A 356 9.78 2.37 -16.12
C LYS A 356 8.35 2.72 -15.72
N ILE A 357 8.18 3.84 -15.04
CA ILE A 357 6.90 4.48 -14.75
C ILE A 357 6.89 5.83 -15.45
N VAL A 358 5.86 6.07 -16.27
CA VAL A 358 5.57 7.37 -16.88
C VAL A 358 4.27 7.88 -16.32
N MET A 359 4.28 9.07 -15.72
CA MET A 359 3.09 9.74 -15.18
C MET A 359 2.90 11.06 -15.90
N ASN A 360 1.77 11.23 -16.56
CA ASN A 360 1.35 12.49 -17.17
C ASN A 360 0.09 12.95 -16.43
N MET A 361 0.29 13.79 -15.42
CA MET A 361 -0.76 14.22 -14.50
C MET A 361 -1.24 15.62 -14.86
N GLU A 362 -2.55 15.81 -14.95
CA GLU A 362 -3.14 17.14 -14.94
C GLU A 362 -3.03 17.74 -13.54
N ARG A 363 -3.38 16.93 -12.52
CA ARG A 363 -3.32 17.28 -11.10
C ARG A 363 -2.74 16.12 -10.30
N LEU A 364 -1.84 16.43 -9.38
CA LEU A 364 -1.24 15.48 -8.45
C LEU A 364 -1.22 16.10 -7.05
N ALA A 365 -2.23 15.82 -6.24
CA ALA A 365 -2.28 16.22 -4.84
C ALA A 365 -1.71 15.11 -3.96
N LEU A 366 -0.61 15.41 -3.30
CA LEU A 366 0.10 14.53 -2.38
C LEU A 366 -0.07 15.03 -0.96
N LYS A 367 -0.53 14.14 -0.08
CA LYS A 367 -0.51 14.36 1.36
C LYS A 367 0.37 13.29 1.99
N ARG A 368 1.33 13.70 2.82
CA ARG A 368 2.16 12.73 3.55
C ARG A 368 1.28 11.98 4.56
N SER A 369 1.37 10.66 4.54
CA SER A 369 0.77 9.80 5.57
C SER A 369 1.41 10.14 6.92
N SER A 370 0.59 10.31 7.96
CA SER A 370 1.08 10.53 9.32
C SER A 370 1.60 9.24 9.98
N ALA A 371 1.43 8.09 9.32
CA ALA A 371 1.97 6.83 9.79
C ALA A 371 3.49 6.86 9.62
N ASP A 372 4.19 7.12 10.72
CA ASP A 372 5.64 6.98 10.83
C ASP A 372 5.97 5.48 10.80
N LYS A 373 5.82 4.84 9.63
CA LYS A 373 6.32 3.48 9.42
C LYS A 373 7.85 3.62 9.38
N PRO A 374 8.59 3.03 10.34
CA PRO A 374 10.04 3.06 10.28
C PRO A 374 10.47 2.48 8.94
N PRO A 375 11.48 3.07 8.25
CA PRO A 375 11.93 2.56 6.97
C PRO A 375 12.20 1.06 7.12
N GLY A 376 11.41 0.26 6.39
CA GLY A 376 11.63 -1.17 6.34
C GLY A 376 13.07 -1.40 5.91
N LYS A 377 13.83 -2.19 6.67
CA LYS A 377 15.22 -2.55 6.35
C LYS A 377 15.29 -3.47 5.12
N THR A 378 14.70 -3.07 4.02
CA THR A 378 14.88 -3.71 2.73
C THR A 378 16.18 -3.14 2.16
N GLN A 379 17.17 -4.00 1.93
CA GLN A 379 18.41 -3.64 1.24
C GLN A 379 18.09 -3.35 -0.22
N LEU A 380 17.50 -2.18 -0.49
CA LEU A 380 17.28 -1.68 -1.83
C LEU A 380 18.64 -1.37 -2.47
N THR A 381 18.79 -1.74 -3.74
CA THR A 381 19.92 -1.30 -4.56
C THR A 381 19.44 -0.30 -5.61
N PRO A 382 20.34 0.55 -6.14
CA PRO A 382 19.99 1.48 -7.22
C PRO A 382 19.35 0.83 -8.46
N ALA A 383 19.67 -0.45 -8.73
CA ALA A 383 19.14 -1.20 -9.87
C ALA A 383 17.70 -1.70 -9.66
N ASP A 384 17.24 -1.75 -8.40
CA ASP A 384 15.88 -2.18 -8.06
C ASP A 384 14.84 -1.06 -8.28
N LEU A 385 15.29 0.20 -8.41
CA LEU A 385 14.42 1.34 -8.63
C LEU A 385 14.08 1.50 -10.13
N PRO A 386 12.80 1.71 -10.47
CA PRO A 386 12.39 1.93 -11.85
C PRO A 386 12.87 3.29 -12.37
N ALA A 387 12.96 3.42 -13.69
CA ALA A 387 13.04 4.74 -14.30
C ALA A 387 11.71 5.49 -14.09
N LEU A 388 11.78 6.75 -13.72
CA LEU A 388 10.63 7.62 -13.45
C LEU A 388 10.63 8.77 -14.46
N GLN A 389 9.48 9.03 -15.05
CA GLN A 389 9.21 10.24 -15.81
C GLN A 389 7.85 10.77 -15.35
N VAL A 390 7.85 11.80 -14.53
CA VAL A 390 6.63 12.35 -13.92
C VAL A 390 6.49 13.80 -14.35
N THR A 391 5.36 14.12 -14.94
CA THR A 391 4.95 15.50 -15.23
C THR A 391 3.62 15.76 -14.54
N ALA A 392 3.47 16.93 -13.92
CA ALA A 392 2.19 17.39 -13.38
C ALA A 392 1.93 18.84 -13.79
N GLY A 393 0.73 19.14 -14.29
CA GLY A 393 0.29 20.51 -14.55
C GLY A 393 0.01 21.30 -13.26
N GLU A 394 -0.48 20.60 -12.24
CA GLU A 394 -0.75 21.12 -10.90
C GLU A 394 -0.31 20.11 -9.83
N LEU A 395 0.78 20.41 -9.14
CA LEU A 395 1.28 19.70 -7.97
C LEU A 395 0.72 20.38 -6.72
N VAL A 396 -0.06 19.65 -5.93
CA VAL A 396 -0.50 20.12 -4.61
C VAL A 396 0.20 19.28 -3.55
N TYR A 397 0.86 19.93 -2.59
CA TYR A 397 1.55 19.23 -1.50
C TYR A 397 1.12 19.82 -0.16
N ASN A 398 0.62 18.97 0.75
CA ASN A 398 0.08 19.38 2.06
C ASN A 398 -0.94 20.55 1.97
N GLY A 399 -1.71 20.62 0.88
CA GLY A 399 -2.73 21.65 0.63
C GLY A 399 -2.23 22.88 -0.12
N ALA A 400 -0.92 23.06 -0.28
CA ALA A 400 -0.34 24.17 -1.03
C ALA A 400 -0.09 23.82 -2.49
N ASN A 401 -0.35 24.76 -3.40
CA ASN A 401 -0.13 24.58 -4.83
C ASN A 401 1.30 24.98 -5.22
N PHE A 402 2.06 24.00 -5.68
CA PHE A 402 3.43 24.13 -6.16
C PHE A 402 3.53 24.18 -7.69
N GLY A 403 2.39 24.26 -8.40
CA GLY A 403 2.33 24.49 -9.83
C GLY A 403 2.83 23.30 -10.63
N GLN A 404 3.75 23.51 -11.57
CA GLN A 404 4.19 22.46 -12.49
C GLN A 404 5.32 21.62 -11.89
N LEU A 405 5.30 20.31 -12.15
CA LEU A 405 6.37 19.36 -11.81
C LEU A 405 6.93 18.71 -13.08
N ASP A 406 8.27 18.65 -13.21
CA ASP A 406 9.00 17.80 -14.17
C ASP A 406 10.06 17.00 -13.43
N LEU A 407 9.89 15.69 -13.35
CA LEU A 407 10.82 14.75 -12.72
C LEU A 407 11.27 13.70 -13.73
N LYS A 408 12.60 13.52 -13.83
CA LYS A 408 13.23 12.43 -14.57
C LYS A 408 14.28 11.77 -13.71
N ALA A 409 14.14 10.46 -13.50
CA ALA A 409 15.08 9.66 -12.76
C ALA A 409 15.26 8.28 -13.37
N ALA A 410 16.45 7.69 -13.27
CA ALA A 410 16.72 6.35 -13.75
C ALA A 410 17.95 5.73 -13.07
N ALA A 411 17.96 4.40 -13.05
CA ALA A 411 19.18 3.64 -12.80
C ALA A 411 20.18 3.85 -13.96
N GLN A 412 21.46 3.96 -13.62
CA GLN A 412 22.59 4.12 -14.51
C GLN A 412 23.62 3.00 -14.25
N ALA A 413 24.63 2.90 -15.11
CA ALA A 413 25.75 1.98 -14.89
C ALA A 413 26.44 2.21 -13.54
N ASN A 414 27.18 1.20 -13.06
CA ASN A 414 27.94 1.25 -11.80
C ASN A 414 27.06 1.47 -10.56
N ASN A 415 25.91 0.79 -10.46
CA ASN A 415 25.00 0.86 -9.30
C ASN A 415 24.75 2.31 -8.86
N ARG A 416 24.26 3.12 -9.79
CA ARG A 416 23.89 4.51 -9.53
C ARG A 416 22.43 4.72 -9.92
N TYR A 417 21.68 5.43 -9.09
CA TYR A 417 20.38 5.96 -9.43
C TYR A 417 20.50 7.47 -9.51
N ARG A 418 20.10 8.07 -10.63
CA ARG A 418 20.22 9.52 -10.84
C ARG A 418 18.85 10.13 -11.02
N ILE A 419 18.55 11.18 -10.26
CA ILE A 419 17.53 12.16 -10.59
C ILE A 419 18.21 13.18 -11.50
N GLU A 420 17.95 13.07 -12.80
CA GLU A 420 18.51 13.95 -13.83
C GLU A 420 17.92 15.36 -13.77
N ARG A 421 16.68 15.46 -13.27
CA ARG A 421 15.98 16.71 -13.02
C ARG A 421 14.79 16.44 -12.13
N LEU A 422 14.61 17.29 -11.13
CA LEU A 422 13.34 17.56 -10.48
C LEU A 422 13.17 19.09 -10.52
N ALA A 423 12.20 19.56 -11.28
CA ALA A 423 11.88 20.97 -11.38
C ALA A 423 10.45 21.22 -10.92
N VAL A 424 10.28 22.25 -10.09
CA VAL A 424 8.98 22.72 -9.61
C VAL A 424 8.87 24.20 -9.92
N SER A 425 7.75 24.63 -10.52
CA SER A 425 7.54 26.02 -10.92
C SER A 425 6.12 26.48 -10.61
N SER A 426 6.02 27.51 -9.76
CA SER A 426 4.78 28.17 -9.35
C SER A 426 5.03 29.63 -9.00
N ASP A 427 3.96 30.34 -8.66
CA ASP A 427 4.07 31.67 -8.07
C ASP A 427 4.79 31.65 -6.71
N LEU A 428 4.61 30.56 -5.95
CA LEU A 428 5.18 30.32 -4.62
C LEU A 428 6.67 29.94 -4.65
N LEU A 429 7.09 29.16 -5.65
CA LEU A 429 8.42 28.52 -5.68
C LEU A 429 8.87 28.19 -7.11
N SER A 430 10.13 28.51 -7.42
CA SER A 430 10.88 28.02 -8.59
C SER A 430 12.13 27.27 -8.11
N LEU A 431 12.06 25.94 -8.18
CA LEU A 431 13.06 25.01 -7.65
C LEU A 431 13.59 24.10 -8.75
N GLN A 432 14.91 23.85 -8.72
CA GLN A 432 15.56 22.80 -9.50
C GLN A 432 16.41 21.93 -8.57
N LEU A 433 16.38 20.62 -8.80
CA LEU A 433 17.13 19.63 -8.04
C LEU A 433 17.72 18.57 -8.96
N ASP A 434 18.99 18.27 -8.74
CA ASP A 434 19.71 17.12 -9.24
C ASP A 434 20.11 16.24 -8.05
N ALA A 435 20.02 14.93 -8.21
CA ALA A 435 20.48 14.02 -7.17
C ALA A 435 21.06 12.74 -7.74
N SER A 436 21.93 12.10 -6.97
CA SER A 436 22.39 10.75 -7.27
C SER A 436 22.59 9.94 -6.01
N TRP A 437 22.18 8.68 -6.09
CA TRP A 437 22.52 7.64 -5.13
C TRP A 437 23.49 6.67 -5.78
N HIS A 438 24.64 6.46 -5.15
CA HIS A 438 25.63 5.49 -5.57
C HIS A 438 25.83 4.43 -4.49
N MET A 439 26.02 3.18 -4.91
CA MET A 439 26.31 2.06 -4.03
C MET A 439 27.63 1.40 -4.44
N THR A 440 28.61 1.39 -3.53
CA THR A 440 29.91 0.70 -3.70
C THR A 440 30.01 -0.42 -2.68
N GLY A 441 29.98 -1.68 -3.13
CA GLY A 441 29.93 -2.81 -2.20
C GLY A 441 28.65 -2.79 -1.36
N ARG A 442 28.78 -2.48 -0.07
CA ARG A 442 27.64 -2.27 0.86
C ARG A 442 27.49 -0.81 1.31
N ASP A 443 28.39 0.06 0.87
CA ASP A 443 28.38 1.47 1.25
C ASP A 443 27.46 2.23 0.30
N HIS A 444 26.65 3.12 0.88
CA HIS A 444 25.74 3.99 0.16
C HIS A 444 26.25 5.42 0.24
N LEU A 445 26.10 6.19 -0.83
CA LEU A 445 26.35 7.62 -0.85
C LEU A 445 25.27 8.29 -1.70
N SER A 446 24.49 9.16 -1.07
CA SER A 446 23.57 10.06 -1.76
C SER A 446 24.16 11.45 -1.82
N GLN A 447 23.95 12.14 -2.95
CA GLN A 447 24.36 13.51 -3.19
C GLN A 447 23.21 14.28 -3.82
N VAL A 448 22.97 15.50 -3.37
CA VAL A 448 21.91 16.39 -3.85
C VAL A 448 22.49 17.77 -4.12
N SER A 449 22.07 18.36 -5.23
CA SER A 449 22.24 19.78 -5.53
C SER A 449 20.86 20.38 -5.74
N LEU A 450 20.50 21.40 -4.96
CA LEU A 450 19.22 22.08 -5.01
C LEU A 450 19.44 23.58 -5.19
N GLU A 451 18.65 24.19 -6.06
CA GLU A 451 18.60 25.63 -6.28
C GLU A 451 17.15 26.09 -6.19
N ILE A 452 16.91 27.08 -5.32
CA ILE A 452 15.68 27.86 -5.28
C ILE A 452 16.01 29.21 -5.88
N SER A 453 15.53 29.43 -7.10
CA SER A 453 15.76 30.67 -7.86
C SER A 453 14.74 31.76 -7.53
N LYS A 454 13.61 31.37 -6.94
CA LYS A 454 12.56 32.25 -6.41
C LYS A 454 11.74 31.46 -5.40
N GLY A 455 11.40 32.06 -4.26
CA GLY A 455 10.42 31.51 -3.35
C GLY A 455 9.88 32.57 -2.41
N ASP A 456 8.69 32.34 -1.84
CA ASP A 456 8.16 33.15 -0.74
C ASP A 456 8.46 32.44 0.58
N MET A 457 9.43 32.94 1.35
CA MET A 457 9.92 32.27 2.56
C MET A 457 8.80 32.11 3.60
N GLY A 458 8.04 33.16 3.89
CA GLY A 458 6.96 33.11 4.88
C GLY A 458 5.92 32.05 4.53
N SER A 459 5.42 32.08 3.30
CA SER A 459 4.44 31.11 2.79
C SER A 459 5.01 29.68 2.78
N LEU A 460 6.27 29.49 2.38
CA LEU A 460 6.91 28.18 2.40
C LEU A 460 7.02 27.63 3.84
N LEU A 461 7.44 28.46 4.81
CA LEU A 461 7.52 28.05 6.21
C LEU A 461 6.16 27.63 6.76
N ASP A 462 5.09 28.37 6.44
CA ASP A 462 3.72 28.02 6.83
C ASP A 462 3.31 26.63 6.27
N VAL A 463 3.60 26.35 5.00
CA VAL A 463 3.29 25.05 4.35
C VAL A 463 4.01 23.87 5.02
N PHE A 464 5.23 24.09 5.52
CA PHE A 464 6.01 23.07 6.23
C PHE A 464 5.74 23.04 7.75
N GLY A 465 4.76 23.81 8.24
CA GLY A 465 4.33 23.81 9.64
C GLY A 465 5.21 24.63 10.58
N PHE A 466 5.98 25.58 10.04
CA PHE A 466 6.75 26.59 10.77
C PHE A 466 5.98 27.92 10.76
N GLU A 467 4.76 27.89 11.27
CA GLU A 467 3.85 29.03 11.20
C GLU A 467 4.37 30.27 11.92
N LYS A 468 4.15 31.44 11.31
CA LYS A 468 4.32 32.78 11.92
C LYS A 468 5.75 33.16 12.30
N VAL A 469 6.76 32.64 11.60
CA VAL A 469 8.16 32.93 11.91
C VAL A 469 8.74 34.06 11.05
N ILE A 470 8.52 34.00 9.74
CA ILE A 470 8.79 35.08 8.80
C ILE A 470 7.48 35.38 8.10
N LYS A 471 7.19 36.66 7.90
CA LYS A 471 6.17 37.12 6.97
C LYS A 471 6.85 37.62 5.69
N ASP A 472 6.29 37.24 4.55
CA ASP A 472 6.81 37.53 3.21
C ASP A 472 8.27 37.02 3.05
N GLY A 473 9.05 37.61 2.12
CA GLY A 473 10.48 37.37 1.97
C GLY A 473 10.86 36.61 0.70
N ASP A 474 11.48 37.31 -0.24
CA ASP A 474 11.98 36.76 -1.51
C ASP A 474 13.21 35.87 -1.29
N LEU A 475 13.02 34.56 -1.40
CA LEU A 475 14.02 33.52 -1.17
C LEU A 475 14.81 33.19 -2.45
N HIS A 476 16.13 33.25 -2.31
CA HIS A 476 17.09 32.56 -3.17
C HIS A 476 17.98 31.66 -2.31
N ALA A 477 18.11 30.39 -2.68
CA ALA A 477 18.95 29.45 -1.93
C ALA A 477 19.64 28.43 -2.82
N THR A 478 20.83 28.01 -2.41
CA THR A 478 21.55 26.88 -3.02
C THR A 478 22.01 25.92 -1.94
N LEU A 479 21.80 24.62 -2.15
CA LEU A 479 22.20 23.56 -1.23
C LEU A 479 22.97 22.50 -2.00
N GLN A 480 24.16 22.17 -1.53
CA GLN A 480 24.90 20.97 -1.93
C GLN A 480 25.05 20.08 -0.72
N ALA A 481 24.49 18.88 -0.75
CA ALA A 481 24.46 17.99 0.41
C ALA A 481 24.80 16.55 0.02
N SER A 482 25.34 15.80 0.97
CA SER A 482 25.57 14.36 0.86
C SER A 482 25.33 13.64 2.17
N TRP A 483 24.92 12.38 2.10
CA TRP A 483 24.78 11.52 3.27
C TRP A 483 25.01 10.04 2.90
N PRO A 484 25.46 9.19 3.83
CA PRO A 484 25.86 7.81 3.58
C PRO A 484 24.67 6.81 3.61
N ALA A 485 23.56 7.12 2.95
CA ALA A 485 22.37 6.26 2.89
C ALA A 485 21.65 6.36 1.52
N PRO A 486 20.66 5.50 1.22
CA PRO A 486 19.77 5.69 0.08
C PRO A 486 19.08 7.07 0.07
N LEU A 487 18.62 7.53 -1.10
CA LEU A 487 17.98 8.86 -1.24
C LEU A 487 16.74 9.04 -0.36
N ALA A 488 15.97 7.96 -0.17
CA ALA A 488 14.76 7.99 0.66
C ALA A 488 15.06 7.94 2.18
N ASP A 489 16.25 7.49 2.57
CA ASP A 489 16.67 7.27 3.96
C ASP A 489 17.47 8.48 4.47
N PHE A 490 16.95 9.68 4.25
CA PHE A 490 17.55 10.91 4.72
C PHE A 490 17.48 11.01 6.25
N SER A 491 18.60 11.38 6.88
CA SER A 491 18.66 11.74 8.30
C SER A 491 19.43 13.06 8.47
N PRO A 492 18.91 14.01 9.26
CA PRO A 492 19.66 15.21 9.64
C PRO A 492 20.95 14.92 10.40
N GLU A 493 21.15 13.72 10.96
CA GLU A 493 22.35 13.37 11.73
C GLU A 493 23.58 13.11 10.85
N THR A 494 23.37 12.71 9.60
CA THR A 494 24.44 12.21 8.73
C THR A 494 24.65 13.06 7.48
N ILE A 495 24.01 14.23 7.44
CA ILE A 495 24.13 15.19 6.35
C ILE A 495 25.41 16.01 6.49
N ASP A 496 26.15 16.09 5.39
CA ASP A 496 27.28 17.00 5.18
C ASP A 496 27.00 17.87 3.95
N GLY A 497 27.48 19.12 3.91
CA GLY A 497 27.19 19.99 2.79
C GLY A 497 27.48 21.47 2.95
N LYS A 498 26.96 22.26 2.02
CA LYS A 498 27.00 23.72 2.03
C LYS A 498 25.64 24.28 1.66
N LEU A 499 25.17 25.27 2.41
CA LEU A 499 23.94 26.00 2.16
C LEU A 499 24.28 27.49 2.04
N ASN A 500 23.90 28.11 0.93
CA ASN A 500 23.89 29.57 0.80
C ASN A 500 22.44 30.02 0.70
N VAL A 501 22.07 31.00 1.50
CA VAL A 501 20.70 31.53 1.56
C VAL A 501 20.71 33.04 1.49
N VAL A 502 19.77 33.60 0.74
CA VAL A 502 19.45 35.01 0.68
C VAL A 502 17.94 35.17 0.73
N ILE A 503 17.45 36.01 1.62
CA ILE A 503 16.04 36.38 1.75
C ILE A 503 15.98 37.90 1.67
N LYS A 504 15.09 38.47 0.86
CA LYS A 504 14.93 39.92 0.75
C LYS A 504 13.54 40.37 1.12
N ASP A 505 13.40 41.61 1.57
CA ASP A 505 12.11 42.30 1.71
C ASP A 505 11.09 41.49 2.52
N GLY A 506 11.40 41.22 3.79
CA GLY A 506 10.54 40.44 4.68
C GLY A 506 10.51 40.96 6.11
N GLN A 507 9.77 40.25 6.97
CA GLN A 507 9.60 40.63 8.37
C GLN A 507 9.76 39.41 9.29
N LEU A 508 10.67 39.49 10.27
CA LEU A 508 10.75 38.54 11.37
C LEU A 508 9.65 38.86 12.37
N LEU A 509 8.73 37.92 12.62
CA LEU A 509 7.59 38.16 13.50
C LEU A 509 7.96 37.98 14.98
N ASP A 510 7.27 38.72 15.85
CA ASP A 510 7.48 38.62 17.30
C ASP A 510 6.72 37.43 17.90
N ILE A 511 7.42 36.35 18.28
CA ILE A 511 6.82 35.14 18.86
C ILE A 511 7.39 34.84 20.24
N GLU A 512 6.55 34.38 21.17
CA GLU A 512 6.99 33.78 22.44
C GLU A 512 7.64 32.41 22.21
N PRO A 513 8.85 32.16 22.77
CA PRO A 513 9.44 30.83 22.80
C PRO A 513 8.41 29.81 23.30
N GLY A 514 8.16 28.76 22.53
CA GLY A 514 7.21 27.69 22.88
C GLY A 514 5.74 27.86 22.44
N ALA A 515 5.30 29.01 21.91
CA ALA A 515 3.88 29.23 21.57
C ALA A 515 3.38 28.44 20.33
N SER A 516 4.29 27.98 19.46
CA SER A 516 3.94 27.22 18.24
C SER A 516 4.79 25.96 18.04
N GLY A 517 5.21 25.28 19.11
CA GLY A 517 5.68 23.87 19.13
C GLY A 517 6.80 23.39 18.18
N ARG A 518 7.30 24.19 17.22
CA ARG A 518 8.30 23.84 16.18
C ARG A 518 9.04 25.07 15.61
N ALA A 519 8.81 26.27 16.14
CA ALA A 519 9.42 27.49 15.60
C ALA A 519 10.95 27.48 15.78
N LEU A 520 11.68 27.80 14.71
CA LEU A 520 13.12 28.03 14.72
C LEU A 520 13.42 29.19 15.69
N GLY A 521 13.95 28.90 16.88
CA GLY A 521 14.23 29.91 17.91
C GLY A 521 15.19 31.03 17.51
N LEU A 522 15.82 30.95 16.33
CA LEU A 522 16.60 32.05 15.77
C LEU A 522 15.78 33.29 15.43
N LEU A 523 14.47 33.18 15.21
CA LEU A 523 13.70 34.36 14.80
C LEU A 523 13.04 35.09 15.98
N SER A 524 13.26 34.59 17.20
CA SER A 524 13.13 35.38 18.42
C SER A 524 14.14 36.54 18.50
N ILE A 525 15.04 36.69 17.52
CA ILE A 525 15.86 37.90 17.30
C ILE A 525 15.00 39.17 17.20
N GLY A 526 13.74 39.08 16.77
CA GLY A 526 12.81 40.22 16.81
C GLY A 526 12.63 40.83 18.21
N LYS A 527 12.96 40.08 19.27
CA LYS A 527 12.94 40.55 20.67
C LYS A 527 14.27 41.12 21.15
N LEU A 528 15.38 40.88 20.44
CA LEU A 528 16.68 41.46 20.81
C LEU A 528 16.59 42.99 20.87
N PRO A 529 15.94 43.69 19.91
CA PRO A 529 15.69 45.12 20.00
C PRO A 529 14.84 45.54 21.20
N ARG A 530 13.79 44.77 21.57
CA ARG A 530 12.88 45.14 22.67
C ARG A 530 13.51 45.05 24.07
N ARG A 531 14.54 44.22 24.24
CA ARG A 531 15.38 44.20 25.46
C ARG A 531 16.43 45.33 25.49
N LEU A 532 16.49 46.17 24.45
CA LEU A 532 17.25 47.42 24.40
C LEU A 532 16.37 48.58 24.94
N THR A 533 16.19 48.72 26.24
CA THR A 533 15.69 50.01 26.80
C THR A 533 16.79 51.07 26.59
N LEU A 534 16.53 52.29 26.08
CA LEU A 534 15.41 53.21 26.24
C LEU A 534 14.95 53.81 24.87
N ASP A 535 13.63 53.95 24.68
CA ASP A 535 12.91 54.73 23.62
C ASP A 535 12.66 54.11 22.22
N PHE A 536 12.87 52.81 22.04
CA PHE A 536 12.68 52.17 20.73
C PHE A 536 11.29 51.54 20.50
N SER A 537 10.40 51.58 21.48
CA SER A 537 9.08 50.91 21.42
C SER A 537 8.20 51.37 20.25
N ASP A 538 8.39 52.60 19.76
CA ASP A 538 7.58 53.20 18.69
C ASP A 538 8.04 52.82 17.28
N PHE A 539 9.22 52.21 17.12
CA PHE A 539 9.78 51.79 15.82
C PHE A 539 9.64 50.27 15.56
N PHE A 540 9.41 49.47 16.60
CA PHE A 540 9.38 48.00 16.56
C PHE A 540 7.98 47.45 16.88
N GLY A 541 7.07 47.55 15.91
CA GLY A 541 5.70 46.98 15.93
C GLY A 541 5.67 45.46 16.16
N GLU A 542 4.76 44.71 15.53
CA GLU A 542 4.59 43.25 15.75
C GLU A 542 5.78 42.36 15.27
N GLY A 543 6.93 42.94 14.88
CA GLY A 543 8.11 42.23 14.37
C GLY A 543 9.29 43.14 13.98
N PHE A 544 10.34 42.57 13.36
CA PHE A 544 11.52 43.25 12.82
C PHE A 544 11.56 43.14 11.28
N ASN A 545 11.40 44.27 10.59
CA ASN A 545 11.52 44.32 9.12
C ASN A 545 13.00 44.23 8.71
N PHE A 546 13.27 43.47 7.66
CA PHE A 546 14.60 43.36 7.07
C PHE A 546 14.55 43.62 5.57
N GLU A 547 15.60 44.26 5.06
CA GLU A 547 15.84 44.40 3.62
C GLU A 547 16.52 43.14 3.09
N ARG A 548 17.42 42.53 3.88
CA ARG A 548 18.17 41.34 3.47
C ARG A 548 18.59 40.47 4.65
N ILE A 549 18.36 39.16 4.53
CA ILE A 549 19.05 38.13 5.29
C ILE A 549 19.97 37.39 4.33
N ALA A 550 21.23 37.19 4.68
CA ALA A 550 22.13 36.38 3.88
C ALA A 550 23.15 35.65 4.74
N GLY A 551 23.50 34.42 4.38
CA GLY A 551 24.55 33.68 5.08
C GLY A 551 25.00 32.45 4.32
N ASN A 552 26.24 32.04 4.61
CA ASN A 552 26.81 30.79 4.13
C ASN A 552 26.95 29.83 5.32
N PHE A 553 26.55 28.58 5.09
CA PHE A 553 26.58 27.53 6.09
C PHE A 553 27.39 26.34 5.59
N VAL A 554 28.29 25.83 6.43
CA VAL A 554 28.91 24.51 6.26
C VAL A 554 28.16 23.54 7.16
N ILE A 555 27.64 22.47 6.57
CA ILE A 555 26.93 21.42 7.28
C ILE A 555 27.90 20.23 7.45
N ASP A 556 28.05 19.77 8.69
CA ASP A 556 28.93 18.67 9.08
C ASP A 556 28.26 17.86 10.19
N GLN A 557 27.98 16.58 9.89
CA GLN A 557 27.42 15.61 10.84
C GLN A 557 26.22 16.14 11.63
N GLY A 558 25.25 16.73 10.91
CA GLY A 558 24.04 17.28 11.50
C GLY A 558 24.21 18.57 12.31
N ASN A 559 25.29 19.30 12.08
CA ASN A 559 25.49 20.67 12.57
C ASN A 559 25.74 21.60 11.39
N ALA A 560 25.09 22.76 11.37
CA ALA A 560 25.34 23.83 10.41
C ALA A 560 26.13 24.96 11.09
N TYR A 561 27.23 25.39 10.49
CA TYR A 561 28.11 26.43 11.00
C TYR A 561 28.12 27.63 10.06
N THR A 562 27.99 28.83 10.60
CA THR A 562 28.10 30.09 9.84
C THR A 562 29.00 31.06 10.58
N ASN A 563 29.69 31.93 9.83
CA ASN A 563 30.50 33.02 10.37
C ASN A 563 30.09 34.38 9.78
N ASP A 564 29.05 34.40 8.94
CA ASP A 564 28.70 35.52 8.06
C ASP A 564 27.19 35.63 7.82
N LEU A 565 26.38 35.08 8.72
CA LEU A 565 24.94 35.29 8.68
C LEU A 565 24.63 36.72 9.10
N GLU A 566 24.07 37.49 8.17
CA GLU A 566 23.75 38.90 8.32
C GLU A 566 22.25 39.10 8.14
N VAL A 567 21.63 39.85 9.04
CA VAL A 567 20.26 40.39 8.91
C VAL A 567 20.40 41.91 8.86
N ASP A 568 20.10 42.50 7.72
CA ASP A 568 20.13 43.94 7.48
C ASP A 568 18.71 44.49 7.43
N GLY A 569 18.42 45.49 8.25
CA GLY A 569 17.09 46.11 8.32
C GLY A 569 17.15 47.58 8.70
N PRO A 570 16.06 48.34 8.55
CA PRO A 570 16.10 49.81 8.61
C PRO A 570 16.61 50.39 9.93
N ALA A 571 16.44 49.67 11.04
CA ALA A 571 16.82 50.14 12.37
C ALA A 571 18.20 49.63 12.84
N ALA A 572 18.66 48.49 12.33
CA ALA A 572 19.88 47.84 12.78
C ALA A 572 20.38 46.76 11.82
N ARG A 573 21.67 46.50 11.90
CA ARG A 573 22.32 45.31 11.35
C ARG A 573 22.56 44.28 12.46
N ILE A 574 22.29 43.01 12.19
CA ILE A 574 22.51 41.90 13.12
C ILE A 574 23.43 40.89 12.42
N ASP A 575 24.63 40.69 12.99
CA ASP A 575 25.61 39.72 12.52
C ASP A 575 25.61 38.51 13.45
N ILE A 576 25.58 37.30 12.89
CA ILE A 576 25.43 36.03 13.62
C ILE A 576 26.54 35.07 13.19
N SER A 577 27.23 34.48 14.17
CA SER A 577 28.20 33.41 13.95
C SER A 577 28.01 32.27 14.95
N GLY A 578 28.47 31.08 14.60
CA GLY A 578 28.41 29.89 15.45
C GLY A 578 27.66 28.73 14.81
N ARG A 579 27.12 27.86 15.66
CA ARG A 579 26.56 26.55 15.30
C ARG A 579 25.05 26.51 15.48
N VAL A 580 24.38 25.89 14.51
CA VAL A 580 22.99 25.43 14.57
C VAL A 580 23.00 23.91 14.53
N GLY A 581 22.57 23.24 15.59
CA GLY A 581 22.44 21.79 15.61
C GLY A 581 21.17 21.33 14.92
N LEU A 582 21.28 20.74 13.74
CA LEU A 582 20.15 20.19 12.98
C LEU A 582 19.64 18.89 13.62
N ALA A 583 20.56 18.04 14.09
CA ALA A 583 20.25 16.79 14.76
C ALA A 583 19.76 17.00 16.20
N LYS A 584 20.50 17.80 16.98
CA LYS A 584 20.18 18.09 18.39
C LYS A 584 19.10 19.14 18.58
N GLN A 585 18.73 19.85 17.52
CA GLN A 585 17.79 20.97 17.56
C GLN A 585 18.18 22.00 18.63
N ASP A 586 19.44 22.42 18.62
CA ASP A 586 20.01 23.39 19.56
C ASP A 586 20.80 24.50 18.86
N TYR A 587 21.08 25.56 19.60
CA TYR A 587 21.90 26.70 19.20
C TYR A 587 23.13 26.83 20.09
N ASP A 588 24.20 27.30 19.46
CA ASP A 588 25.40 27.81 20.13
C ASP A 588 25.98 28.93 19.25
N GLN A 589 25.49 30.15 19.46
CA GLN A 589 25.75 31.28 18.57
C GLN A 589 26.16 32.55 19.31
N LEU A 590 26.93 33.38 18.62
CA LEU A 590 27.24 34.76 18.96
C LEU A 590 26.45 35.69 18.04
N VAL A 591 25.68 36.60 18.62
CA VAL A 591 24.86 37.59 17.91
C VAL A 591 25.35 38.99 18.25
N THR A 592 25.73 39.76 17.24
CA THR A 592 26.15 41.16 17.36
C THR A 592 25.10 42.07 16.74
N VAL A 593 24.50 42.95 17.54
CA VAL A 593 23.49 43.92 17.07
C VAL A 593 24.14 45.30 16.99
N THR A 594 24.10 45.90 15.80
CA THR A 594 24.66 47.23 15.52
C THR A 594 23.54 48.15 15.05
N PRO A 595 23.06 49.09 15.88
CA PRO A 595 22.00 50.02 15.49
C PRO A 595 22.50 51.05 14.47
N TYR A 596 21.62 51.46 13.56
CA TYR A 596 21.85 52.63 12.73
C TYR A 596 21.50 53.88 13.54
N LEU A 597 22.52 54.59 14.01
CA LEU A 597 22.31 55.88 14.67
C LEU A 597 22.03 56.92 13.59
N GLU A 598 20.76 57.25 13.38
CA GLU A 598 20.43 58.51 12.70
C GLU A 598 20.98 59.66 13.57
N SER A 599 21.64 60.61 12.92
CA SER A 599 22.33 61.75 13.52
C SER A 599 21.34 62.72 14.18
N SER A 600 20.74 62.33 15.31
CA SER A 600 20.12 63.28 16.23
C SER A 600 21.25 64.08 16.89
N LEU A 601 21.41 65.31 16.41
CA LEU A 601 22.34 66.36 16.84
C LEU A 601 22.64 66.38 18.36
N PRO A 602 23.86 66.80 18.77
CA PRO A 602 24.12 67.14 20.17
C PRO A 602 23.31 68.39 20.55
N LEU A 603 22.53 68.29 21.63
CA LEU A 603 21.98 69.41 22.38
C LEU A 603 23.11 70.21 23.07
N ALA A 604 23.90 70.96 22.29
CA ALA A 604 24.83 71.94 22.82
C ALA A 604 24.26 73.35 22.63
N GLY A 605 23.52 73.85 23.63
CA GLY A 605 22.97 75.20 23.56
C GLY A 605 22.43 75.82 24.85
N ALA A 606 22.60 75.21 26.04
CA ALA A 606 21.99 75.72 27.27
C ALA A 606 22.98 76.12 28.39
N LEU A 607 24.28 76.23 28.10
CA LEU A 607 25.28 76.64 29.10
C LEU A 607 26.29 77.64 28.53
N ALA A 608 25.83 78.80 28.08
CA ALA A 608 26.65 80.00 27.97
C ALA A 608 25.71 81.22 28.00
N GLY A 609 25.82 82.02 29.05
CA GLY A 609 24.89 83.11 29.34
C GLY A 609 24.96 84.29 28.38
N GLY A 610 23.81 84.94 28.19
CA GLY A 610 23.66 86.36 27.90
C GLY A 610 23.96 86.85 26.46
N PRO A 611 23.41 88.01 26.04
CA PRO A 611 23.24 88.39 24.62
C PRO A 611 24.48 89.00 23.93
N ALA A 612 25.69 88.79 24.45
CA ALA A 612 26.87 89.46 23.91
C ALA A 612 28.00 88.46 23.66
N VAL A 613 28.61 88.58 22.47
CA VAL A 613 29.69 87.74 21.89
C VAL A 613 29.12 86.50 21.20
N GLY A 614 29.32 86.21 19.91
CA GLY A 614 30.27 86.66 18.90
C GLY A 614 30.45 85.47 17.95
N ALA A 615 30.49 85.70 16.64
CA ALA A 615 30.48 84.66 15.62
C ALA A 615 31.54 83.55 15.84
N GLY A 616 31.08 82.30 15.86
CA GLY A 616 31.92 81.10 15.85
C GLY A 616 31.22 80.00 15.07
N VAL A 617 31.42 79.98 13.75
CA VAL A 617 31.05 78.86 12.89
C VAL A 617 31.93 77.67 13.26
N ILE A 618 31.35 76.54 13.65
CA ILE A 618 32.06 75.25 13.63
C ILE A 618 31.63 74.49 12.38
N VAL A 619 32.52 74.54 11.39
CA VAL A 619 32.60 73.58 10.29
C VAL A 619 33.17 72.29 10.89
N ALA A 620 32.34 71.25 11.03
CA ALA A 620 32.80 69.91 11.40
C ALA A 620 32.03 68.79 10.69
N GLU A 621 31.58 69.03 9.45
CA GLU A 621 30.67 68.10 8.76
C GLU A 621 31.35 67.19 7.71
N LYS A 622 32.69 67.12 7.63
CA LYS A 622 33.36 66.28 6.63
C LYS A 622 34.60 65.50 7.09
N LEU A 623 34.95 65.56 8.38
CA LEU A 623 36.13 64.84 8.91
C LEU A 623 35.79 63.73 9.91
N LEU A 624 34.54 63.62 10.35
CA LEU A 624 34.13 62.70 11.42
C LEU A 624 33.50 61.39 10.90
N ASP A 625 32.88 61.39 9.71
CA ASP A 625 32.22 60.22 9.13
C ASP A 625 33.18 59.06 8.80
N GLY A 626 34.46 59.37 8.53
CA GLY A 626 35.43 58.37 8.06
C GLY A 626 36.38 57.79 9.12
N ARG A 627 36.46 58.38 10.32
CA ARG A 627 37.60 58.09 11.24
C ARG A 627 37.27 57.69 12.68
N LEU A 628 36.04 57.85 13.17
CA LEU A 628 35.72 57.52 14.56
C LEU A 628 34.99 56.20 14.80
N GLY A 629 34.49 55.51 13.75
CA GLY A 629 33.85 54.21 13.92
C GLY A 629 32.76 54.18 15.00
N LEU A 630 32.00 55.26 15.16
CA LEU A 630 31.02 55.45 16.24
C LEU A 630 29.95 54.34 16.26
N ASN A 631 29.62 53.75 15.12
CA ASN A 631 28.72 52.59 15.03
C ASN A 631 29.25 51.37 15.82
N LYS A 632 30.58 51.21 15.98
CA LYS A 632 31.18 50.12 16.77
C LYS A 632 31.09 50.35 18.28
N MET A 633 30.91 51.59 18.74
CA MET A 633 30.83 51.90 20.18
C MET A 633 29.43 51.62 20.78
N ALA A 634 28.41 51.44 19.94
CA ALA A 634 27.04 51.12 20.38
C ALA A 634 26.65 49.64 20.15
N SER A 635 27.50 48.83 19.52
CA SER A 635 27.23 47.41 19.25
C SER A 635 27.09 46.62 20.55
N LYS A 636 26.11 45.71 20.61
CA LYS A 636 25.92 44.79 21.74
C LYS A 636 26.07 43.34 21.27
N GLN A 637 26.82 42.56 22.04
CA GLN A 637 27.04 41.13 21.77
C GLN A 637 26.22 40.26 22.74
N TYR A 638 25.68 39.17 22.22
CA TYR A 638 24.87 38.20 22.93
C TYR A 638 25.29 36.78 22.58
N THR A 639 25.25 35.88 23.54
CA THR A 639 25.27 34.44 23.29
C THR A 639 23.86 33.89 23.25
N VAL A 640 23.59 32.99 22.32
CA VAL A 640 22.32 32.26 22.16
C VAL A 640 22.63 30.78 22.25
N ILE A 641 22.28 30.15 23.38
CA ILE A 641 22.61 28.75 23.67
C ILE A 641 21.37 28.02 24.16
N GLY A 642 21.15 26.80 23.69
CA GLY A 642 20.05 25.93 24.16
C GLY A 642 19.16 25.42 23.03
N PRO A 643 18.06 24.71 23.34
CA PRO A 643 17.20 24.09 22.34
C PRO A 643 16.47 25.12 21.47
N TRP A 644 16.06 24.71 20.27
CA TRP A 644 15.41 25.60 19.30
C TRP A 644 14.12 26.23 19.80
N ASP A 645 13.37 25.53 20.64
CA ASP A 645 12.09 25.98 21.18
C ASP A 645 12.24 26.98 22.35
N ALA A 646 13.34 26.89 23.09
CA ALA A 646 13.60 27.67 24.29
C ALA A 646 15.10 28.01 24.49
N PRO A 647 15.72 28.80 23.60
CA PRO A 647 17.11 29.19 23.75
C PRO A 647 17.29 30.24 24.86
N VAL A 648 18.44 30.19 25.53
CA VAL A 648 18.87 31.17 26.53
C VAL A 648 19.72 32.23 25.86
N VAL A 649 19.31 33.49 26.00
CA VAL A 649 20.02 34.66 25.45
C VAL A 649 20.70 35.43 26.57
N THR A 650 22.03 35.51 26.53
CA THR A 650 22.85 36.20 27.55
C THR A 650 23.67 37.32 26.92
N ARG A 651 23.70 38.50 27.54
CA ARG A 651 24.52 39.63 27.06
C ARG A 651 25.98 39.43 27.49
N ILE A 652 26.92 39.70 26.58
CA ILE A 652 28.34 39.80 26.92
C ILE A 652 28.61 41.23 27.39
N GLU A 653 28.98 41.40 28.66
CA GLU A 653 29.42 42.69 29.19
C GLU A 653 30.85 42.98 28.72
N ALA A 654 31.10 44.19 28.25
CA ALA A 654 32.45 44.62 27.91
C ALA A 654 33.25 44.79 29.21
N GLU A 655 34.37 44.06 29.36
CA GLU A 655 35.34 44.32 30.42
C GLU A 655 35.83 45.76 30.30
N SER A 656 35.44 46.61 31.25
CA SER A 656 36.01 47.95 31.37
C SER A 656 37.45 47.80 31.82
N THR A 657 38.41 47.93 30.90
CA THR A 657 39.81 48.11 31.26
C THR A 657 39.93 49.44 32.01
N THR A 658 39.85 49.40 33.34
CA THR A 658 40.23 50.53 34.19
C THR A 658 41.73 50.74 34.02
N VAL A 659 42.10 51.74 33.22
CA VAL A 659 43.43 52.34 33.27
C VAL A 659 43.54 52.99 34.65
N ALA A 660 44.36 52.42 35.52
CA ALA A 660 44.73 53.05 36.78
C ALA A 660 45.52 54.33 36.45
N ASP A 661 44.93 55.46 36.80
CA ASP A 661 45.55 56.78 36.76
C ASP A 661 46.48 56.87 37.99
N ASP A 662 47.74 56.46 37.84
CA ASP A 662 48.77 56.72 38.84
C ASP A 662 49.08 58.22 38.80
N ALA A 663 48.49 58.94 39.75
CA ALA A 663 48.73 60.33 40.01
C ALA A 663 50.22 60.58 40.31
N PHE A 664 50.84 61.42 39.48
CA PHE A 664 52.06 62.13 39.83
C PHE A 664 51.76 63.10 40.97
N ASP A 665 52.24 62.78 42.16
CA ASP A 665 52.32 63.69 43.29
C ASP A 665 53.62 64.50 43.16
N PHE A 666 53.48 65.82 43.06
CA PHE A 666 54.56 66.78 43.20
C PHE A 666 54.32 67.50 44.54
N ASP A 667 55.23 67.31 45.50
CA ASP A 667 55.58 68.35 46.47
C ASP A 667 56.97 68.09 47.09
N GLU A 668 57.78 69.17 47.02
CA GLU A 668 59.10 69.54 47.61
C GLU A 668 60.31 68.58 47.69
#